data_AF-A0AA97IZD1-F1
#
_entry.id   AF-A0AA97IZD1-F1
#
_cell.length_a   1.000
_cell.length_b   1.000
_cell.length_c   1.000
_cell.angle_alpha   90.00
_cell.angle_beta   90.00
_cell.angle_gamma   90.00
#
_symmetry.space_group_name_H-M   'P 1'
#
loop_
_entity.id
_entity.type
_entity.pdbx_description
1 polymer ?
#
loop_
_entity_poly.entity_id
_entity_poly.type
_entity_poly.pdbx_seq_one_letter_code
_entity_poly.pdbx_strand_id
1 'polypeptide(L)'
;MRCLALLGFFVWGFRSSAGPSGGASPPPCPASCSCDGDGGVDCSGRGLTAVPQGLSAFTHSLDISMNNITRLPEDAFKNFPYLEELRLAGNDLAFIHPKALSGLKELKVLTLQNNQLKTVPNDAIRGLSGLQSLRLDANHITTVPEDSFEGLVQLRHLWLDDNSLTEVPVVPLSNLPSLQALTLALNKITSIPDFAFTNLSSLVVLHLHNNKIKTLGHHCFDGLNNLETLDLNYNSMVEFPKAIKTLPSLKELGFHSNYISMIPDNAFVGNPLLRTIHLYDNPLSFVGNSAFQNLSDLHSLVIRGASMVQSFPNLTGTTNLESLTFTGTKINSIPIDLCQVQKILRTLDLSYNNIKHLPSFKGCSSLEEISLQHNEIEEIKEDVFQGLTSLRTLDLSRNLIRRVYKAAFTSLGAITNLDLSVNALTSFPTEGLSGLNQLKLVGNTELREALAAKDFVKLRSLSVPYAYQCCAFWGCDSYLNFNTEESNHQDQVAHDRGEADADDLINDDNEELGQTIIHCTPATGAFKPCEYLLGSWMIRLTVWFIFLVALSFNILVMLTIFASCISLPSSKLFIGLISLSNLLMGIYTGILTFLDAVSWGRFAEFGIWWETGSGCKVAGFLAIFSSESAIFFLMLAAIERSLSAQEIIKMGKSNHQKKFRIAAVFAVLCALVAGCLPLFHKGEYSASPLCLPFPTGETPSLGFTVTLVLLNSLAFLLMAVIYTKLYCTLEKEDLSENSQASMIKHVAWLIFTNCIFFCPVAFFSFAPLITAISVSPEIMKSVTLIFFPLPACLNPVLYVFFNPKFKEDWKLLRWHITKKNGTGTATVNTQGGCGTQDFYYDCGMYTHLQGNLTMCECCESLLISKPVPCKHLIKSHSCPALTVVPCQRPDGYWSDCGTQSAHSDYADEEDSFVSDSSDQVQACGRACFYQSRGFPLVRYAYNIPRIKD
;
A
#
# COMPACT_ATOMS: atom_id res chain seq x y z
N MET A 1 11.27 29.00 -67.21
CA MET A 1 12.39 29.10 -68.18
C MET A 1 11.83 29.07 -69.61
N ARG A 2 12.71 29.17 -70.62
CA ARG A 2 12.39 29.35 -72.06
C ARG A 2 11.71 28.15 -72.75
N CYS A 3 10.89 28.44 -73.76
CA CYS A 3 10.81 27.78 -75.10
C CYS A 3 10.47 26.27 -75.23
N LEU A 4 9.98 25.72 -76.35
CA LEU A 4 9.36 26.18 -77.64
C LEU A 4 8.30 25.08 -77.96
N ALA A 5 7.02 25.37 -78.23
CA ALA A 5 6.44 25.93 -79.46
C ALA A 5 6.47 25.01 -80.71
N LEU A 6 5.27 24.68 -81.22
CA LEU A 6 4.98 24.47 -82.64
C LEU A 6 3.51 24.89 -82.91
N LEU A 7 3.18 25.27 -84.16
CA LEU A 7 2.03 26.11 -84.51
C LEU A 7 1.09 25.44 -85.53
N GLY A 8 -0.20 25.80 -85.51
CA GLY A 8 -1.22 25.33 -86.46
C GLY A 8 -2.51 26.17 -86.44
N PHE A 9 -2.57 27.16 -87.34
CA PHE A 9 -3.70 28.06 -87.70
C PHE A 9 -5.06 27.35 -87.96
N PHE A 10 -6.24 28.01 -88.02
CA PHE A 10 -6.65 29.44 -87.94
C PHE A 10 -8.16 29.50 -87.60
N VAL A 11 -8.61 30.33 -86.63
CA VAL A 11 -10.02 30.79 -86.52
C VAL A 11 -10.03 32.21 -85.96
N TRP A 12 -10.84 33.12 -86.52
CA TRP A 12 -11.05 34.47 -85.99
C TRP A 12 -12.46 34.99 -86.30
N GLY A 13 -13.07 35.69 -85.34
CA GLY A 13 -14.48 36.10 -85.37
C GLY A 13 -15.41 35.05 -84.71
N PHE A 14 -16.45 35.42 -83.95
CA PHE A 14 -16.99 36.76 -83.68
C PHE A 14 -17.33 37.00 -82.19
N ARG A 15 -17.69 38.25 -81.87
CA ARG A 15 -18.04 38.73 -80.52
C ARG A 15 -19.30 38.10 -79.94
N SER A 16 -19.40 38.18 -78.62
CA SER A 16 -20.62 38.03 -77.85
C SER A 16 -21.73 39.01 -78.28
N SER A 17 -22.96 38.53 -78.23
CA SER A 17 -24.17 39.35 -78.01
C SER A 17 -25.20 38.47 -77.29
N ALA A 18 -25.87 39.02 -76.27
CA ALA A 18 -26.83 38.26 -75.47
C ALA A 18 -28.21 38.23 -76.16
N GLY A 19 -28.83 37.05 -76.20
CA GLY A 19 -30.23 36.84 -76.59
C GLY A 19 -30.95 36.00 -75.52
N PRO A 20 -32.21 36.30 -75.17
CA PRO A 20 -32.84 35.74 -73.98
C PRO A 20 -33.52 34.37 -74.19
N SER A 21 -33.88 33.74 -73.07
CA SER A 21 -34.91 32.71 -72.93
C SER A 21 -34.78 31.43 -73.79
N GLY A 22 -33.84 30.57 -73.41
CA GLY A 22 -33.92 29.11 -73.63
C GLY A 22 -34.13 28.40 -72.29
N GLY A 23 -35.37 28.27 -71.85
CA GLY A 23 -35.70 27.77 -70.51
C GLY A 23 -35.56 26.26 -70.36
N ALA A 24 -34.36 25.76 -70.06
CA ALA A 24 -34.20 24.46 -69.43
C ALA A 24 -34.60 24.60 -67.94
N SER A 25 -35.69 23.95 -67.54
CA SER A 25 -36.02 23.80 -66.12
C SER A 25 -34.90 23.02 -65.41
N PRO A 26 -34.60 23.29 -64.13
CA PRO A 26 -33.74 22.40 -63.35
C PRO A 26 -34.31 20.97 -63.39
N PRO A 27 -33.46 19.93 -63.32
CA PRO A 27 -33.94 18.55 -63.31
C PRO A 27 -34.93 18.36 -62.14
N PRO A 28 -36.01 17.60 -62.33
CA PRO A 28 -37.05 17.45 -61.32
C PRO A 28 -36.51 16.69 -60.10
N CYS A 29 -36.03 17.43 -59.11
CA CYS A 29 -35.71 16.91 -57.79
C CYS A 29 -36.98 16.94 -56.94
N PRO A 30 -37.48 15.81 -56.42
CA PRO A 30 -38.58 15.79 -55.46
C PRO A 30 -38.23 16.62 -54.22
N ALA A 31 -39.17 17.40 -53.69
CA ALA A 31 -38.94 18.25 -52.51
C ALA A 31 -38.56 17.46 -51.23
N SER A 32 -38.72 16.13 -51.24
CA SER A 32 -38.24 15.22 -50.21
C SER A 32 -36.75 14.91 -50.29
N CYS A 33 -36.07 15.21 -51.41
CA CYS A 33 -34.70 14.80 -51.71
C CYS A 33 -33.77 16.00 -51.97
N SER A 34 -32.47 15.74 -52.01
CA SER A 34 -31.42 16.59 -52.56
C SER A 34 -30.90 15.97 -53.85
N CYS A 35 -30.57 16.78 -54.85
CA CYS A 35 -30.04 16.30 -56.14
C CYS A 35 -28.88 17.19 -56.59
N ASP A 36 -27.81 16.56 -57.06
CA ASP A 36 -26.60 17.24 -57.53
C ASP A 36 -26.62 17.43 -59.06
N GLY A 37 -25.82 18.38 -59.56
CA GLY A 37 -25.68 18.65 -60.99
C GLY A 37 -25.12 17.47 -61.79
N ASP A 38 -24.26 16.67 -61.16
CA ASP A 38 -23.61 15.49 -61.75
C ASP A 38 -24.49 14.21 -61.67
N GLY A 39 -25.77 14.33 -61.31
CA GLY A 39 -26.74 13.24 -61.34
C GLY A 39 -26.76 12.34 -60.10
N GLY A 40 -26.13 12.74 -59.00
CA GLY A 40 -26.32 12.14 -57.68
C GLY A 40 -27.66 12.57 -57.04
N VAL A 41 -28.33 11.65 -56.34
CA VAL A 41 -29.61 11.90 -55.66
C VAL A 41 -29.57 11.33 -54.25
N ASP A 42 -29.78 12.18 -53.25
CA ASP A 42 -29.91 11.82 -51.84
C ASP A 42 -31.35 12.04 -51.34
N CYS A 43 -32.03 10.94 -51.03
CA CYS A 43 -33.35 10.88 -50.44
C CYS A 43 -33.28 10.15 -49.07
N SER A 44 -32.12 10.13 -48.41
CA SER A 44 -31.89 9.38 -47.18
C SER A 44 -32.48 10.06 -45.93
N GLY A 45 -32.91 9.24 -44.95
CA GLY A 45 -33.43 9.74 -43.67
C GLY A 45 -34.79 10.43 -43.72
N ARG A 46 -35.59 10.20 -44.77
CA ARG A 46 -36.82 10.98 -45.08
C ARG A 46 -38.13 10.27 -44.71
N GLY A 47 -38.06 9.05 -44.16
CA GLY A 47 -39.24 8.25 -43.80
C GLY A 47 -40.07 7.76 -45.00
N LEU A 48 -39.47 7.67 -46.19
CA LEU A 48 -40.16 7.25 -47.42
C LEU A 48 -40.63 5.80 -47.31
N THR A 49 -41.86 5.52 -47.76
CA THR A 49 -42.43 4.16 -47.78
C THR A 49 -42.33 3.47 -49.15
N ALA A 50 -41.79 4.16 -50.15
CA ALA A 50 -41.61 3.69 -51.52
C ALA A 50 -40.50 4.50 -52.22
N VAL A 51 -39.99 3.99 -53.35
CA VAL A 51 -39.03 4.71 -54.21
C VAL A 51 -39.69 6.02 -54.72
N PRO A 52 -39.02 7.19 -54.60
CA PRO A 52 -39.61 8.47 -54.97
C PRO A 52 -39.79 8.62 -56.48
N GLN A 53 -40.96 9.12 -56.88
CA GLN A 53 -41.30 9.37 -58.29
C GLN A 53 -40.85 10.75 -58.76
N GLY A 54 -40.67 10.90 -60.07
CA GLY A 54 -40.35 12.18 -60.70
C GLY A 54 -38.86 12.50 -60.83
N LEU A 55 -37.97 11.63 -60.38
CA LEU A 55 -36.51 11.75 -60.56
C LEU A 55 -36.07 11.67 -62.04
N SER A 56 -34.85 12.16 -62.30
CA SER A 56 -34.21 12.16 -63.63
C SER A 56 -33.86 10.75 -64.11
N ALA A 57 -33.97 10.51 -65.42
CA ALA A 57 -33.48 9.27 -66.03
C ALA A 57 -31.93 9.20 -66.11
N PHE A 58 -31.26 10.33 -65.90
CA PHE A 58 -29.79 10.46 -65.88
C PHE A 58 -29.20 10.36 -64.46
N THR A 59 -29.94 9.83 -63.49
CA THR A 59 -29.42 9.61 -62.13
C THR A 59 -28.40 8.47 -62.11
N HIS A 60 -27.19 8.77 -61.63
CA HIS A 60 -26.05 7.85 -61.57
C HIS A 60 -25.83 7.23 -60.18
N SER A 61 -26.16 7.96 -59.11
CA SER A 61 -26.19 7.42 -57.73
C SER A 61 -27.51 7.80 -57.06
N LEU A 62 -28.16 6.84 -56.41
CA LEU A 62 -29.42 7.01 -55.70
C LEU A 62 -29.32 6.46 -54.28
N ASP A 63 -29.32 7.37 -53.30
CA ASP A 63 -29.39 7.03 -51.88
C ASP A 63 -30.83 7.16 -51.36
N ILE A 64 -31.43 6.04 -50.98
CA ILE A 64 -32.73 5.94 -50.31
C ILE A 64 -32.60 5.19 -48.96
N SER A 65 -31.42 5.27 -48.34
CA SER A 65 -31.14 4.66 -47.04
C SER A 65 -31.87 5.33 -45.88
N MET A 66 -31.99 4.65 -44.73
CA MET A 66 -32.64 5.16 -43.51
C MET A 66 -34.09 5.62 -43.76
N ASN A 67 -34.87 4.78 -44.45
CA ASN A 67 -36.26 5.03 -44.82
C ASN A 67 -37.15 3.84 -44.36
N ASN A 68 -38.45 3.87 -44.67
CA ASN A 68 -39.44 2.86 -44.25
C ASN A 68 -39.97 2.08 -45.47
N ILE A 69 -39.08 1.73 -46.41
CA ILE A 69 -39.43 0.96 -47.61
C ILE A 69 -39.48 -0.52 -47.23
N THR A 70 -40.66 -1.13 -47.28
CA THR A 70 -40.87 -2.53 -46.85
C THR A 70 -40.78 -3.56 -47.98
N ARG A 71 -40.91 -3.11 -49.24
CA ARG A 71 -40.89 -3.96 -50.43
C ARG A 71 -40.54 -3.19 -51.71
N LEU A 72 -39.93 -3.88 -52.68
CA LEU A 72 -39.62 -3.33 -54.01
C LEU A 72 -40.48 -4.02 -55.11
N PRO A 73 -41.37 -3.30 -55.84
CA PRO A 73 -42.21 -3.85 -56.91
C PRO A 73 -41.47 -4.00 -58.26
N GLU A 74 -42.13 -4.58 -59.28
CA GLU A 74 -41.55 -4.81 -60.62
C GLU A 74 -40.96 -3.55 -61.27
N ASP A 75 -41.71 -2.44 -61.33
CA ASP A 75 -41.28 -1.22 -62.01
C ASP A 75 -40.39 -0.28 -61.16
N ALA A 76 -39.89 -0.73 -60.00
CA ALA A 76 -39.29 0.14 -58.97
C ALA A 76 -38.19 1.10 -59.45
N PHE A 77 -37.26 0.61 -60.29
CA PHE A 77 -36.12 1.39 -60.79
C PHE A 77 -36.08 1.51 -62.32
N LYS A 78 -37.20 1.20 -62.99
CA LYS A 78 -37.34 1.11 -64.46
C LYS A 78 -36.95 2.38 -65.23
N ASN A 79 -36.96 3.53 -64.57
CA ASN A 79 -36.63 4.82 -65.16
C ASN A 79 -35.14 5.21 -65.06
N PHE A 80 -34.28 4.39 -64.42
CA PHE A 80 -32.87 4.72 -64.13
C PHE A 80 -31.86 3.82 -64.88
N PRO A 81 -31.81 3.85 -66.22
CA PRO A 81 -30.96 2.93 -67.00
C PRO A 81 -29.45 3.17 -66.81
N TYR A 82 -29.05 4.34 -66.30
CA TYR A 82 -27.65 4.75 -66.11
C TYR A 82 -27.18 4.71 -64.64
N LEU A 83 -27.94 4.05 -63.76
CA LEU A 83 -27.65 3.99 -62.33
C LEU A 83 -26.44 3.09 -62.06
N GLU A 84 -25.38 3.68 -61.50
CA GLU A 84 -24.15 2.98 -61.12
C GLU A 84 -24.12 2.58 -59.64
N GLU A 85 -24.76 3.36 -58.77
CA GLU A 85 -24.86 3.11 -57.33
C GLU A 85 -26.31 3.21 -56.83
N LEU A 86 -26.76 2.18 -56.11
CA LEU A 86 -28.07 2.13 -55.46
C LEU A 86 -27.90 1.76 -53.98
N ARG A 87 -28.33 2.64 -53.09
CA ARG A 87 -28.28 2.42 -51.64
C ARG A 87 -29.69 2.36 -51.05
N LEU A 88 -29.98 1.25 -50.39
CA LEU A 88 -31.26 0.89 -49.76
C LEU A 88 -31.06 0.50 -48.28
N ALA A 89 -29.92 0.88 -47.69
CA ALA A 89 -29.50 0.45 -46.36
C ALA A 89 -30.41 1.00 -45.25
N GLY A 90 -30.64 0.27 -44.16
CA GLY A 90 -31.48 0.75 -43.06
C GLY A 90 -32.93 1.00 -43.50
N ASN A 91 -33.54 0.00 -44.13
CA ASN A 91 -34.95 -0.02 -44.49
C ASN A 91 -35.59 -1.30 -43.91
N ASP A 92 -36.91 -1.44 -44.01
CA ASP A 92 -37.62 -2.65 -43.56
C ASP A 92 -37.87 -3.65 -44.72
N LEU A 93 -36.94 -3.76 -45.68
CA LEU A 93 -37.13 -4.61 -46.86
C LEU A 93 -37.20 -6.10 -46.48
N ALA A 94 -38.41 -6.65 -46.52
CA ALA A 94 -38.65 -8.09 -46.35
C ALA A 94 -38.82 -8.83 -47.68
N PHE A 95 -39.05 -8.11 -48.80
CA PHE A 95 -39.26 -8.70 -50.12
C PHE A 95 -38.82 -7.78 -51.27
N ILE A 96 -38.10 -8.35 -52.23
CA ILE A 96 -37.69 -7.70 -53.49
C ILE A 96 -38.29 -8.51 -54.64
N HIS A 97 -39.06 -7.88 -55.52
CA HIS A 97 -39.66 -8.57 -56.65
C HIS A 97 -38.57 -9.06 -57.64
N PRO A 98 -38.67 -10.27 -58.23
CA PRO A 98 -37.74 -10.85 -59.21
C PRO A 98 -37.28 -9.96 -60.38
N LYS A 99 -37.95 -8.84 -60.63
CA LYS A 99 -37.63 -7.90 -61.71
C LYS A 99 -37.37 -6.46 -61.23
N ALA A 100 -37.40 -6.18 -59.93
CA ALA A 100 -37.33 -4.82 -59.39
C ALA A 100 -36.06 -4.06 -59.82
N LEU A 101 -34.95 -4.79 -59.96
CA LEU A 101 -33.64 -4.27 -60.41
C LEU A 101 -33.36 -4.57 -61.90
N SER A 102 -34.34 -5.14 -62.63
CA SER A 102 -34.12 -5.53 -64.03
C SER A 102 -33.96 -4.31 -64.93
N GLY A 103 -32.90 -4.33 -65.74
CA GLY A 103 -32.51 -3.20 -66.60
C GLY A 103 -31.39 -2.31 -66.05
N LEU A 104 -31.01 -2.44 -64.78
CA LEU A 104 -29.90 -1.69 -64.16
C LEU A 104 -28.52 -2.25 -64.57
N LYS A 105 -28.18 -2.15 -65.86
CA LYS A 105 -26.99 -2.79 -66.46
C LYS A 105 -25.66 -2.18 -66.03
N GLU A 106 -25.64 -0.87 -65.79
CA GLU A 106 -24.44 -0.12 -65.38
C GLU A 106 -24.20 -0.14 -63.86
N LEU A 107 -25.04 -0.86 -63.10
CA LEU A 107 -24.99 -0.88 -61.63
C LEU A 107 -23.74 -1.60 -61.13
N LYS A 108 -22.84 -0.85 -60.50
CA LYS A 108 -21.55 -1.29 -59.93
C LYS A 108 -21.66 -1.55 -58.43
N VAL A 109 -22.52 -0.80 -57.73
CA VAL A 109 -22.68 -0.86 -56.27
C VAL A 109 -24.15 -1.01 -55.89
N LEU A 110 -24.47 -2.06 -55.14
CA LEU A 110 -25.80 -2.29 -54.56
C LEU A 110 -25.67 -2.51 -53.05
N THR A 111 -26.34 -1.68 -52.25
CA THR A 111 -26.27 -1.75 -50.79
C THR A 111 -27.65 -2.00 -50.18
N LEU A 112 -27.80 -3.14 -49.49
CA LEU A 112 -29.04 -3.67 -48.91
C LEU A 112 -28.88 -4.02 -47.42
N GLN A 113 -27.82 -3.52 -46.77
CA GLN A 113 -27.53 -3.85 -45.38
C GLN A 113 -28.52 -3.23 -44.38
N ASN A 114 -28.63 -3.80 -43.17
CA ASN A 114 -29.60 -3.38 -42.16
C ASN A 114 -31.04 -3.40 -42.72
N ASN A 115 -31.48 -4.59 -43.13
CA ASN A 115 -32.80 -4.87 -43.70
C ASN A 115 -33.38 -6.20 -43.18
N GLN A 116 -34.62 -6.52 -43.58
CA GLN A 116 -35.38 -7.68 -43.08
C GLN A 116 -35.28 -8.92 -43.99
N LEU A 117 -34.24 -9.01 -44.84
CA LEU A 117 -34.12 -10.09 -45.85
C LEU A 117 -33.80 -11.43 -45.17
N LYS A 118 -34.55 -12.48 -45.52
CA LYS A 118 -34.40 -13.84 -44.97
C LYS A 118 -33.62 -14.80 -45.89
N THR A 119 -33.42 -14.39 -47.13
CA THR A 119 -32.66 -15.13 -48.13
C THR A 119 -32.04 -14.14 -49.13
N VAL A 120 -31.01 -14.55 -49.86
CA VAL A 120 -30.43 -13.72 -50.92
C VAL A 120 -31.47 -13.58 -52.06
N PRO A 121 -31.73 -12.36 -52.57
CA PRO A 121 -32.72 -12.13 -53.62
C PRO A 121 -32.18 -12.52 -55.02
N ASN A 122 -31.84 -13.81 -55.18
CA ASN A 122 -31.22 -14.44 -56.35
C ASN A 122 -31.83 -13.98 -57.69
N ASP A 123 -33.15 -14.10 -57.87
CA ASP A 123 -33.86 -13.69 -59.08
C ASP A 123 -33.68 -12.20 -59.39
N ALA A 124 -33.75 -11.33 -58.38
CA ALA A 124 -33.73 -9.89 -58.57
C ALA A 124 -32.34 -9.33 -58.89
N ILE A 125 -31.27 -9.99 -58.43
CA ILE A 125 -29.88 -9.63 -58.77
C ILE A 125 -29.38 -10.31 -60.06
N ARG A 126 -30.17 -11.23 -60.63
CA ARG A 126 -29.78 -12.02 -61.81
C ARG A 126 -29.55 -11.13 -63.03
N GLY A 127 -28.37 -11.25 -63.64
CA GLY A 127 -28.00 -10.48 -64.83
C GLY A 127 -27.48 -9.06 -64.58
N LEU A 128 -27.21 -8.66 -63.33
CA LEU A 128 -26.48 -7.44 -62.99
C LEU A 128 -24.97 -7.60 -63.29
N SER A 129 -24.61 -7.81 -64.55
CA SER A 129 -23.25 -8.20 -64.97
C SER A 129 -22.16 -7.13 -64.74
N GLY A 130 -22.55 -5.87 -64.48
CA GLY A 130 -21.65 -4.78 -64.11
C GLY A 130 -21.36 -4.68 -62.61
N LEU A 131 -22.03 -5.47 -61.77
CA LEU A 131 -21.97 -5.34 -60.31
C LEU A 131 -20.61 -5.76 -59.75
N GLN A 132 -19.97 -4.86 -59.00
CA GLN A 132 -18.64 -5.03 -58.40
C GLN A 132 -18.71 -5.13 -56.87
N SER A 133 -19.76 -4.58 -56.26
CA SER A 133 -19.94 -4.43 -54.82
C SER A 133 -21.39 -4.75 -54.42
N LEU A 134 -21.59 -5.78 -53.60
CA LEU A 134 -22.91 -6.22 -53.12
C LEU A 134 -22.91 -6.38 -51.59
N ARG A 135 -23.60 -5.46 -50.90
CA ARG A 135 -23.78 -5.49 -49.44
C ARG A 135 -25.12 -6.07 -49.04
N LEU A 136 -25.08 -7.17 -48.30
CA LEU A 136 -26.22 -7.89 -47.72
C LEU A 136 -26.01 -8.13 -46.20
N ASP A 137 -25.08 -7.38 -45.60
CA ASP A 137 -24.74 -7.45 -44.17
C ASP A 137 -25.86 -6.96 -43.24
N ALA A 138 -25.80 -7.28 -41.94
CA ALA A 138 -26.83 -6.92 -40.95
C ALA A 138 -28.26 -7.23 -41.43
N ASN A 139 -28.52 -8.49 -41.76
CA ASN A 139 -29.82 -8.96 -42.26
C ASN A 139 -30.25 -10.24 -41.51
N HIS A 140 -31.28 -10.93 -41.99
CA HIS A 140 -31.80 -12.15 -41.37
C HIS A 140 -31.64 -13.38 -42.28
N ILE A 141 -30.63 -13.35 -43.17
CA ILE A 141 -30.39 -14.38 -44.19
C ILE A 141 -30.00 -15.69 -43.51
N THR A 142 -30.84 -16.72 -43.68
CA THR A 142 -30.55 -18.09 -43.21
C THR A 142 -30.02 -19.00 -44.31
N THR A 143 -30.35 -18.69 -45.57
CA THR A 143 -30.09 -19.55 -46.74
C THR A 143 -29.72 -18.74 -47.97
N VAL A 144 -28.80 -19.27 -48.77
CA VAL A 144 -28.40 -18.74 -50.08
C VAL A 144 -28.76 -19.78 -51.15
N PRO A 145 -29.77 -19.55 -52.01
CA PRO A 145 -30.15 -20.47 -53.09
C PRO A 145 -28.98 -20.79 -54.02
N GLU A 146 -28.89 -22.02 -54.54
CA GLU A 146 -27.75 -22.51 -55.34
C GLU A 146 -27.44 -21.68 -56.60
N ASP A 147 -28.47 -21.08 -57.21
CA ASP A 147 -28.39 -20.20 -58.37
C ASP A 147 -28.12 -18.72 -58.02
N SER A 148 -27.90 -18.41 -56.73
CA SER A 148 -27.51 -17.07 -56.31
C SER A 148 -26.20 -16.65 -56.97
N PHE A 149 -26.13 -15.36 -57.30
CA PHE A 149 -24.98 -14.72 -57.92
C PHE A 149 -24.65 -15.20 -59.35
N GLU A 150 -25.50 -16.02 -59.98
CA GLU A 150 -25.34 -16.39 -61.40
C GLU A 150 -25.25 -15.12 -62.29
N GLY A 151 -24.17 -15.02 -63.08
CA GLY A 151 -23.94 -13.92 -64.00
C GLY A 151 -23.30 -12.66 -63.39
N LEU A 152 -23.01 -12.62 -62.08
CA LEU A 152 -22.30 -11.49 -61.43
C LEU A 152 -20.78 -11.52 -61.68
N VAL A 153 -20.39 -11.62 -62.95
CA VAL A 153 -19.00 -11.90 -63.38
C VAL A 153 -17.99 -10.79 -63.06
N GLN A 154 -18.43 -9.60 -62.65
CA GLN A 154 -17.55 -8.50 -62.21
C GLN A 154 -17.46 -8.34 -60.69
N LEU A 155 -18.14 -9.17 -59.90
CA LEU A 155 -18.25 -8.97 -58.45
C LEU A 155 -16.91 -9.16 -57.75
N ARG A 156 -16.45 -8.13 -57.03
CA ARG A 156 -15.18 -8.10 -56.29
C ARG A 156 -15.38 -8.13 -54.78
N HIS A 157 -16.49 -7.57 -54.28
CA HIS A 157 -16.75 -7.44 -52.85
C HIS A 157 -18.16 -7.92 -52.52
N LEU A 158 -18.25 -8.89 -51.59
CA LEU A 158 -19.49 -9.47 -51.11
C LEU A 158 -19.50 -9.48 -49.58
N TRP A 159 -20.47 -8.76 -49.00
CA TRP A 159 -20.69 -8.70 -47.55
C TRP A 159 -21.95 -9.49 -47.19
N LEU A 160 -21.77 -10.51 -46.35
CA LEU A 160 -22.82 -11.38 -45.80
C LEU A 160 -22.67 -11.52 -44.27
N ASP A 161 -21.96 -10.59 -43.63
CA ASP A 161 -21.77 -10.56 -42.18
C ASP A 161 -23.02 -10.12 -41.41
N ASP A 162 -23.05 -10.39 -40.10
CA ASP A 162 -24.19 -10.18 -39.19
C ASP A 162 -25.51 -10.70 -39.77
N ASN A 163 -25.54 -12.03 -39.93
CA ASN A 163 -26.64 -12.77 -40.55
C ASN A 163 -26.86 -14.10 -39.80
N SER A 164 -27.62 -15.03 -40.39
CA SER A 164 -28.00 -16.30 -39.75
C SER A 164 -27.59 -17.55 -40.53
N LEU A 165 -26.55 -17.46 -41.36
CA LEU A 165 -26.00 -18.59 -42.11
C LEU A 165 -25.42 -19.65 -41.15
N THR A 166 -25.78 -20.92 -41.35
CA THR A 166 -25.32 -22.06 -40.53
C THR A 166 -24.17 -22.84 -41.16
N GLU A 167 -23.89 -22.59 -42.45
CA GLU A 167 -22.89 -23.26 -43.28
C GLU A 167 -22.36 -22.30 -44.36
N VAL A 168 -21.25 -22.68 -45.01
CA VAL A 168 -20.67 -21.90 -46.12
C VAL A 168 -21.46 -22.20 -47.41
N PRO A 169 -21.95 -21.19 -48.16
CA PRO A 169 -22.71 -21.41 -49.38
C PRO A 169 -21.79 -21.75 -50.58
N VAL A 170 -21.22 -22.96 -50.59
CA VAL A 170 -20.19 -23.40 -51.56
C VAL A 170 -20.65 -23.28 -53.02
N VAL A 171 -21.84 -23.78 -53.36
CA VAL A 171 -22.34 -23.77 -54.75
C VAL A 171 -22.55 -22.32 -55.26
N PRO A 172 -23.25 -21.42 -54.54
CA PRO A 172 -23.33 -20.00 -54.90
C PRO A 172 -21.97 -19.30 -55.06
N LEU A 173 -21.03 -19.53 -54.14
CA LEU A 173 -19.70 -18.93 -54.20
C LEU A 173 -18.87 -19.46 -55.39
N SER A 174 -19.15 -20.68 -55.87
CA SER A 174 -18.45 -21.24 -57.04
C SER A 174 -18.65 -20.44 -58.34
N ASN A 175 -19.69 -19.59 -58.39
CA ASN A 175 -20.00 -18.69 -59.52
C ASN A 175 -19.18 -17.39 -59.54
N LEU A 176 -18.31 -17.13 -58.55
CA LEU A 176 -17.69 -15.81 -58.30
C LEU A 176 -16.15 -15.79 -58.44
N PRO A 177 -15.56 -16.17 -59.60
CA PRO A 177 -14.11 -16.29 -59.74
C PRO A 177 -13.33 -14.96 -59.66
N SER A 178 -14.01 -13.81 -59.82
CA SER A 178 -13.44 -12.46 -59.74
C SER A 178 -13.53 -11.82 -58.35
N LEU A 179 -14.05 -12.53 -57.35
CA LEU A 179 -14.22 -12.02 -55.99
C LEU A 179 -12.87 -11.79 -55.32
N GLN A 180 -12.68 -10.62 -54.70
CA GLN A 180 -11.44 -10.16 -54.05
C GLN A 180 -11.59 -10.05 -52.52
N ALA A 181 -12.77 -9.70 -52.02
CA ALA A 181 -13.08 -9.68 -50.60
C ALA A 181 -14.43 -10.38 -50.32
N LEU A 182 -14.42 -11.29 -49.35
CA LEU A 182 -15.60 -11.99 -48.84
C LEU A 182 -15.61 -11.91 -47.31
N THR A 183 -16.74 -11.48 -46.75
CA THR A 183 -16.99 -11.59 -45.31
C THR A 183 -18.27 -12.38 -45.03
N LEU A 184 -18.11 -13.38 -44.17
CA LEU A 184 -19.12 -14.27 -43.61
C LEU A 184 -19.09 -14.19 -42.07
N ALA A 185 -18.56 -13.09 -41.52
CA ALA A 185 -18.39 -12.90 -40.08
C ALA A 185 -19.72 -12.72 -39.34
N LEU A 186 -19.73 -12.82 -38.00
CA LEU A 186 -20.94 -12.66 -37.17
C LEU A 186 -22.12 -13.54 -37.64
N ASN A 187 -21.83 -14.79 -38.02
CA ASN A 187 -22.83 -15.76 -38.47
C ASN A 187 -22.86 -16.98 -37.52
N LYS A 188 -23.51 -18.07 -37.94
CA LYS A 188 -23.72 -19.28 -37.13
C LYS A 188 -23.01 -20.49 -37.76
N ILE A 189 -22.02 -20.26 -38.62
CA ILE A 189 -21.28 -21.29 -39.36
C ILE A 189 -20.55 -22.20 -38.38
N THR A 190 -20.79 -23.51 -38.47
CA THR A 190 -20.23 -24.51 -37.54
C THR A 190 -19.03 -25.29 -38.07
N SER A 191 -18.88 -25.35 -39.38
CA SER A 191 -17.82 -26.10 -40.07
C SER A 191 -17.60 -25.57 -41.48
N ILE A 192 -16.39 -25.76 -42.01
CA ILE A 192 -16.05 -25.46 -43.41
C ILE A 192 -15.63 -26.78 -44.10
N PRO A 193 -16.34 -27.23 -45.16
CA PRO A 193 -16.02 -28.46 -45.87
C PRO A 193 -14.77 -28.31 -46.75
N ASP A 194 -14.23 -29.43 -47.24
CA ASP A 194 -13.19 -29.42 -48.27
C ASP A 194 -13.67 -28.72 -49.55
N PHE A 195 -12.76 -28.02 -50.23
CA PHE A 195 -13.00 -27.30 -51.49
C PHE A 195 -14.07 -26.18 -51.44
N ALA A 196 -14.43 -25.70 -50.25
CA ALA A 196 -15.49 -24.72 -50.02
C ALA A 196 -15.34 -23.39 -50.80
N PHE A 197 -14.11 -23.04 -51.18
CA PHE A 197 -13.78 -21.77 -51.83
C PHE A 197 -12.97 -21.94 -53.14
N THR A 198 -12.88 -23.15 -53.71
CA THR A 198 -11.86 -23.47 -54.73
C THR A 198 -11.92 -22.65 -56.02
N ASN A 199 -13.09 -22.14 -56.43
CA ASN A 199 -13.21 -21.27 -57.60
C ASN A 199 -12.83 -19.80 -57.33
N LEU A 200 -12.69 -19.37 -56.06
CA LEU A 200 -12.43 -17.98 -55.67
C LEU A 200 -10.94 -17.60 -55.83
N SER A 201 -10.37 -17.91 -56.99
CA SER A 201 -8.93 -17.73 -57.27
C SER A 201 -8.43 -16.28 -57.18
N SER A 202 -9.32 -15.29 -57.29
CA SER A 202 -8.99 -13.86 -57.15
C SER A 202 -9.04 -13.33 -55.70
N LEU A 203 -9.41 -14.17 -54.72
CA LEU A 203 -9.72 -13.73 -53.36
C LEU A 203 -8.45 -13.34 -52.59
N VAL A 204 -8.45 -12.14 -52.01
CA VAL A 204 -7.37 -11.53 -51.24
C VAL A 204 -7.70 -11.52 -49.74
N VAL A 205 -8.98 -11.27 -49.40
CA VAL A 205 -9.44 -11.14 -48.02
C VAL A 205 -10.63 -12.07 -47.75
N LEU A 206 -10.52 -12.89 -46.70
CA LEU A 206 -11.58 -13.79 -46.23
C LEU A 206 -11.81 -13.63 -44.72
N HIS A 207 -12.94 -13.06 -44.33
CA HIS A 207 -13.34 -12.90 -42.92
C HIS A 207 -14.41 -13.91 -42.51
N LEU A 208 -14.12 -14.69 -41.48
CA LEU A 208 -14.95 -15.75 -40.90
C LEU A 208 -15.08 -15.60 -39.37
N HIS A 209 -14.66 -14.46 -38.80
CA HIS A 209 -14.66 -14.23 -37.35
C HIS A 209 -16.07 -14.16 -36.73
N ASN A 210 -16.16 -14.31 -35.40
CA ASN A 210 -17.45 -14.34 -34.66
C ASN A 210 -18.43 -15.38 -35.22
N ASN A 211 -17.94 -16.58 -35.55
CA ASN A 211 -18.76 -17.71 -35.96
C ASN A 211 -18.71 -18.82 -34.88
N LYS A 212 -19.15 -20.04 -35.24
CA LYS A 212 -19.18 -21.21 -34.35
C LYS A 212 -18.33 -22.35 -34.91
N ILE A 213 -17.31 -22.03 -35.73
CA ILE A 213 -16.51 -22.99 -36.46
C ILE A 213 -15.76 -23.88 -35.46
N LYS A 214 -16.05 -25.18 -35.49
CA LYS A 214 -15.39 -26.21 -34.67
C LYS A 214 -14.45 -27.09 -35.48
N THR A 215 -14.78 -27.30 -36.75
CA THR A 215 -14.07 -28.21 -37.64
C THR A 215 -13.82 -27.55 -39.00
N LEU A 216 -12.66 -27.86 -39.58
CA LEU A 216 -12.24 -27.45 -40.90
C LEU A 216 -11.85 -28.70 -41.69
N GLY A 217 -12.24 -28.78 -42.95
CA GLY A 217 -11.68 -29.74 -43.91
C GLY A 217 -10.16 -29.61 -44.03
N HIS A 218 -9.48 -30.65 -44.50
CA HIS A 218 -8.04 -30.62 -44.76
C HIS A 218 -7.67 -29.80 -46.01
N HIS A 219 -8.64 -29.63 -46.92
CA HIS A 219 -8.54 -28.94 -48.21
C HIS A 219 -9.58 -27.81 -48.33
N CYS A 220 -10.07 -27.28 -47.22
CA CYS A 220 -11.16 -26.30 -47.21
C CYS A 220 -10.80 -24.95 -47.86
N PHE A 221 -9.51 -24.60 -47.89
CA PHE A 221 -8.98 -23.37 -48.48
C PHE A 221 -8.25 -23.58 -49.82
N ASP A 222 -8.24 -24.81 -50.35
CA ASP A 222 -7.51 -25.15 -51.57
C ASP A 222 -8.10 -24.41 -52.79
N GLY A 223 -7.26 -23.66 -53.51
CA GLY A 223 -7.64 -22.78 -54.62
C GLY A 223 -7.47 -21.28 -54.33
N LEU A 224 -7.37 -20.89 -53.06
CA LEU A 224 -7.20 -19.51 -52.60
C LEU A 224 -5.76 -18.98 -52.75
N ASN A 225 -5.19 -19.11 -53.94
CA ASN A 225 -3.77 -18.84 -54.22
C ASN A 225 -3.34 -17.38 -53.94
N ASN A 226 -4.25 -16.41 -54.06
CA ASN A 226 -3.99 -14.98 -53.88
C ASN A 226 -4.39 -14.44 -52.49
N LEU A 227 -4.77 -15.30 -51.55
CA LEU A 227 -5.26 -14.87 -50.24
C LEU A 227 -4.13 -14.29 -49.38
N GLU A 228 -4.29 -13.04 -48.95
CA GLU A 228 -3.34 -12.32 -48.12
C GLU A 228 -3.79 -12.22 -46.66
N THR A 229 -5.10 -12.12 -46.40
CA THR A 229 -5.68 -12.00 -45.06
C THR A 229 -6.74 -13.09 -44.82
N LEU A 230 -6.55 -13.89 -43.79
CA LEU A 230 -7.52 -14.89 -43.30
C LEU A 230 -7.85 -14.65 -41.83
N ASP A 231 -9.12 -14.36 -41.53
CA ASP A 231 -9.60 -14.14 -40.16
C ASP A 231 -10.55 -15.25 -39.70
N LEU A 232 -10.10 -16.05 -38.73
CA LEU A 232 -10.85 -17.09 -38.00
C LEU A 232 -11.01 -16.78 -36.49
N ASN A 233 -10.82 -15.52 -36.08
CA ASN A 233 -10.90 -15.07 -34.68
C ASN A 233 -12.29 -15.31 -34.08
N TYR A 234 -12.39 -15.42 -32.75
CA TYR A 234 -13.68 -15.62 -32.04
C TYR A 234 -14.53 -16.77 -32.63
N ASN A 235 -13.96 -17.97 -32.63
CA ASN A 235 -14.61 -19.19 -33.12
C ASN A 235 -14.55 -20.30 -32.03
N SER A 236 -14.75 -21.56 -32.41
CA SER A 236 -14.77 -22.70 -31.48
C SER A 236 -13.79 -23.81 -31.89
N MET A 237 -12.70 -23.46 -32.57
CA MET A 237 -11.71 -24.41 -33.08
C MET A 237 -10.90 -25.00 -31.92
N VAL A 238 -10.71 -26.33 -31.93
CA VAL A 238 -9.94 -27.08 -30.90
C VAL A 238 -8.57 -27.53 -31.44
N GLU A 239 -8.46 -27.72 -32.76
CA GLU A 239 -7.21 -28.07 -33.44
C GLU A 239 -6.65 -26.89 -34.24
N PHE A 240 -5.33 -26.88 -34.42
CA PHE A 240 -4.64 -25.96 -35.33
C PHE A 240 -5.12 -26.14 -36.79
N PRO A 241 -5.41 -25.05 -37.54
CA PRO A 241 -5.99 -25.12 -38.88
C PRO A 241 -4.97 -25.56 -39.95
N LYS A 242 -4.63 -26.86 -39.99
CA LYS A 242 -3.64 -27.47 -40.90
C LYS A 242 -3.83 -27.12 -42.40
N ALA A 243 -5.06 -26.79 -42.80
CA ALA A 243 -5.41 -26.37 -44.16
C ALA A 243 -4.74 -25.07 -44.62
N ILE A 244 -4.26 -24.20 -43.71
CA ILE A 244 -3.56 -22.96 -44.14
C ILE A 244 -2.31 -23.22 -44.98
N LYS A 245 -1.76 -24.44 -44.94
CA LYS A 245 -0.55 -24.83 -45.68
C LYS A 245 -0.66 -24.62 -47.20
N THR A 246 -1.86 -24.53 -47.76
CA THR A 246 -2.09 -24.30 -49.20
C THR A 246 -2.24 -22.81 -49.57
N LEU A 247 -1.94 -21.88 -48.65
CA LEU A 247 -2.06 -20.42 -48.82
C LEU A 247 -0.68 -19.72 -48.93
N PRO A 248 -0.02 -19.73 -50.11
CA PRO A 248 1.35 -19.23 -50.27
C PRO A 248 1.47 -17.71 -50.12
N SER A 249 0.40 -16.97 -50.41
CA SER A 249 0.37 -15.50 -50.42
C SER A 249 0.01 -14.88 -49.06
N LEU A 250 -0.23 -15.70 -48.04
CA LEU A 250 -0.79 -15.28 -46.75
C LEU A 250 0.18 -14.39 -45.97
N LYS A 251 -0.30 -13.20 -45.60
CA LYS A 251 0.44 -12.16 -44.85
C LYS A 251 -0.11 -11.94 -43.45
N GLU A 252 -1.43 -12.07 -43.28
CA GLU A 252 -2.11 -11.90 -42.01
C GLU A 252 -3.00 -13.10 -41.70
N LEU A 253 -2.86 -13.64 -40.48
CA LEU A 253 -3.60 -14.80 -40.03
C LEU A 253 -4.14 -14.58 -38.61
N GLY A 254 -5.47 -14.53 -38.49
CA GLY A 254 -6.18 -14.51 -37.21
C GLY A 254 -6.77 -15.88 -36.85
N PHE A 255 -6.49 -16.36 -35.64
CA PHE A 255 -7.24 -17.43 -34.97
C PHE A 255 -7.30 -17.23 -33.45
N HIS A 256 -7.24 -15.98 -32.98
CA HIS A 256 -7.30 -15.67 -31.55
C HIS A 256 -8.69 -15.95 -30.96
N SER A 257 -8.76 -16.05 -29.63
CA SER A 257 -10.01 -16.30 -28.89
C SER A 257 -10.74 -17.56 -29.40
N ASN A 258 -10.00 -18.67 -29.47
CA ASN A 258 -10.45 -20.02 -29.84
C ASN A 258 -10.04 -21.02 -28.74
N TYR A 259 -10.26 -22.32 -28.95
CA TYR A 259 -9.92 -23.39 -27.98
C TYR A 259 -8.70 -24.23 -28.40
N ILE A 260 -7.79 -23.67 -29.22
CA ILE A 260 -6.64 -24.40 -29.76
C ILE A 260 -5.62 -24.65 -28.64
N SER A 261 -5.32 -25.94 -28.40
CA SER A 261 -4.46 -26.38 -27.29
C SER A 261 -3.00 -26.60 -27.68
N MET A 262 -2.68 -26.68 -28.98
CA MET A 262 -1.32 -26.91 -29.47
C MET A 262 -1.05 -26.31 -30.84
N ILE A 263 0.19 -25.85 -31.07
CA ILE A 263 0.72 -25.50 -32.39
C ILE A 263 1.77 -26.56 -32.77
N PRO A 264 1.64 -27.25 -33.91
CA PRO A 264 2.55 -28.32 -34.31
C PRO A 264 3.91 -27.81 -34.84
N ASP A 265 4.89 -28.69 -34.95
CA ASP A 265 6.12 -28.43 -35.71
C ASP A 265 5.81 -28.15 -37.19
N ASN A 266 6.57 -27.24 -37.80
CA ASN A 266 6.39 -26.78 -39.19
C ASN A 266 4.99 -26.17 -39.49
N ALA A 267 4.28 -25.67 -38.48
CA ALA A 267 2.92 -25.12 -38.58
C ALA A 267 2.69 -24.18 -39.77
N PHE A 268 3.62 -23.24 -40.00
CA PHE A 268 3.49 -22.16 -40.99
C PHE A 268 4.37 -22.37 -42.24
N VAL A 269 4.86 -23.59 -42.49
CA VAL A 269 5.81 -23.89 -43.58
C VAL A 269 5.27 -23.60 -44.99
N GLY A 270 3.94 -23.49 -45.16
CA GLY A 270 3.30 -23.08 -46.41
C GLY A 270 3.11 -21.57 -46.58
N ASN A 271 3.46 -20.77 -45.56
CA ASN A 271 3.04 -19.37 -45.42
C ASN A 271 4.23 -18.43 -45.15
N PRO A 272 5.26 -18.39 -46.03
CA PRO A 272 6.53 -17.70 -45.76
C PRO A 272 6.41 -16.16 -45.68
N LEU A 273 5.31 -15.59 -46.18
CA LEU A 273 5.07 -14.13 -46.24
C LEU A 273 4.31 -13.59 -45.01
N LEU A 274 4.07 -14.41 -43.98
CA LEU A 274 3.35 -14.00 -42.77
C LEU A 274 4.07 -12.85 -42.02
N ARG A 275 3.31 -11.80 -41.74
CA ARG A 275 3.71 -10.56 -41.05
C ARG A 275 3.12 -10.45 -39.66
N THR A 276 1.86 -10.86 -39.52
CA THR A 276 1.08 -10.85 -38.29
C THR A 276 0.38 -12.19 -38.09
N ILE A 277 0.46 -12.73 -36.87
CA ILE A 277 -0.20 -13.97 -36.46
C ILE A 277 -0.92 -13.70 -35.13
N HIS A 278 -2.24 -13.51 -35.18
CA HIS A 278 -3.05 -13.25 -34.00
C HIS A 278 -3.57 -14.57 -33.43
N LEU A 279 -2.91 -15.07 -32.37
CA LEU A 279 -3.16 -16.39 -31.77
C LEU A 279 -3.44 -16.37 -30.26
N TYR A 280 -3.56 -15.18 -29.68
CA TYR A 280 -3.82 -14.98 -28.24
C TYR A 280 -5.21 -15.49 -27.82
N ASP A 281 -5.50 -15.51 -26.52
CA ASP A 281 -6.73 -16.06 -25.92
C ASP A 281 -7.08 -17.50 -26.36
N ASN A 282 -6.07 -18.27 -26.77
CA ASN A 282 -6.16 -19.71 -26.94
C ASN A 282 -5.56 -20.41 -25.71
N PRO A 283 -6.11 -21.57 -25.26
CA PRO A 283 -5.59 -22.36 -24.15
C PRO A 283 -4.34 -23.17 -24.56
N LEU A 284 -3.34 -22.50 -25.14
CA LEU A 284 -2.12 -23.11 -25.65
C LEU A 284 -1.34 -23.81 -24.53
N SER A 285 -1.13 -25.10 -24.71
CA SER A 285 -0.33 -25.94 -23.80
C SER A 285 1.05 -26.24 -24.38
N PHE A 286 1.16 -26.40 -25.71
CA PHE A 286 2.38 -26.77 -26.42
C PHE A 286 2.56 -26.00 -27.74
N VAL A 287 3.82 -25.76 -28.10
CA VAL A 287 4.24 -25.14 -29.35
C VAL A 287 5.45 -25.92 -29.89
N GLY A 288 5.40 -26.33 -31.16
CA GLY A 288 6.50 -27.02 -31.83
C GLY A 288 7.76 -26.17 -31.93
N ASN A 289 8.92 -26.80 -31.80
CA ASN A 289 10.22 -26.12 -31.86
C ASN A 289 10.53 -25.55 -33.25
N SER A 290 10.01 -26.15 -34.32
CA SER A 290 10.12 -25.62 -35.70
C SER A 290 8.88 -24.88 -36.20
N ALA A 291 7.92 -24.55 -35.32
CA ALA A 291 6.65 -23.93 -35.73
C ALA A 291 6.86 -22.60 -36.49
N PHE A 292 7.80 -21.76 -36.02
CA PHE A 292 8.03 -20.38 -36.50
C PHE A 292 9.34 -20.21 -37.29
N GLN A 293 9.78 -21.25 -38.02
CA GLN A 293 10.95 -21.17 -38.91
C GLN A 293 10.61 -20.53 -40.26
N ASN A 294 11.59 -19.84 -40.85
CA ASN A 294 11.54 -19.29 -42.21
C ASN A 294 10.36 -18.33 -42.46
N LEU A 295 10.05 -17.48 -41.48
CA LEU A 295 9.05 -16.41 -41.58
C LEU A 295 9.78 -15.05 -41.64
N SER A 296 10.36 -14.74 -42.81
CA SER A 296 11.23 -13.55 -42.97
C SER A 296 10.51 -12.23 -42.70
N ASP A 297 9.20 -12.19 -42.94
CA ASP A 297 8.37 -10.99 -42.85
C ASP A 297 7.69 -10.83 -41.47
N LEU A 298 7.89 -11.74 -40.51
CA LEU A 298 7.21 -11.73 -39.21
C LEU A 298 7.80 -10.68 -38.27
N HIS A 299 7.01 -9.67 -37.88
CA HIS A 299 7.47 -8.54 -37.06
C HIS A 299 7.25 -8.76 -35.55
N SER A 300 6.21 -9.49 -35.16
CA SER A 300 5.87 -9.75 -33.75
C SER A 300 5.47 -11.20 -33.53
N LEU A 301 5.95 -11.80 -32.45
CA LEU A 301 5.62 -13.15 -32.03
C LEU A 301 5.31 -13.18 -30.53
N VAL A 302 4.03 -13.39 -30.19
CA VAL A 302 3.52 -13.36 -28.81
C VAL A 302 2.88 -14.69 -28.44
N ILE A 303 3.56 -15.47 -27.60
CA ILE A 303 3.09 -16.74 -27.04
C ILE A 303 2.94 -16.58 -25.52
N ARG A 304 1.78 -16.98 -24.99
CA ARG A 304 1.46 -16.88 -23.55
C ARG A 304 0.81 -18.18 -23.06
N GLY A 305 1.20 -18.64 -21.88
CA GLY A 305 0.59 -19.79 -21.17
C GLY A 305 1.02 -21.19 -21.62
N ALA A 306 1.95 -21.31 -22.58
CA ALA A 306 2.38 -22.57 -23.20
C ALA A 306 3.21 -23.48 -22.26
N SER A 307 2.57 -23.94 -21.19
CA SER A 307 3.17 -24.56 -20.00
C SER A 307 3.84 -25.93 -20.19
N MET A 308 3.82 -26.51 -21.40
CA MET A 308 4.59 -27.72 -21.74
C MET A 308 5.86 -27.43 -22.56
N VAL A 309 6.07 -26.19 -23.03
CA VAL A 309 7.28 -25.77 -23.75
C VAL A 309 8.43 -25.60 -22.75
N GLN A 310 9.52 -26.35 -22.94
CA GLN A 310 10.70 -26.37 -22.03
C GLN A 310 11.97 -25.76 -22.65
N SER A 311 11.98 -25.57 -23.97
CA SER A 311 13.11 -25.04 -24.74
C SER A 311 12.67 -23.82 -25.53
N PHE A 312 13.57 -22.85 -25.68
CA PHE A 312 13.36 -21.70 -26.56
C PHE A 312 13.17 -22.17 -28.02
N PRO A 313 12.22 -21.59 -28.78
CA PRO A 313 11.91 -22.04 -30.15
C PRO A 313 13.05 -21.74 -31.13
N ASN A 314 13.18 -22.58 -32.16
CA ASN A 314 14.16 -22.35 -33.23
C ASN A 314 13.61 -21.34 -34.26
N LEU A 315 14.15 -20.12 -34.24
CA LEU A 315 13.79 -18.99 -35.12
C LEU A 315 14.65 -18.89 -36.39
N THR A 316 15.25 -19.98 -36.86
CA THR A 316 16.07 -20.00 -38.09
C THR A 316 15.25 -19.48 -39.29
N GLY A 317 15.79 -18.49 -40.00
CA GLY A 317 15.14 -17.84 -41.14
C GLY A 317 14.09 -16.77 -40.79
N THR A 318 13.83 -16.53 -39.51
CA THR A 318 12.85 -15.57 -38.99
C THR A 318 13.61 -14.42 -38.31
N THR A 319 14.17 -13.50 -39.10
CA THR A 319 15.22 -12.55 -38.63
C THR A 319 14.74 -11.14 -38.28
N ASN A 320 13.48 -10.81 -38.58
CA ASN A 320 12.98 -9.43 -38.58
C ASN A 320 11.96 -9.18 -37.44
N LEU A 321 12.10 -9.91 -36.33
CA LEU A 321 11.26 -9.71 -35.16
C LEU A 321 11.65 -8.41 -34.43
N GLU A 322 10.70 -7.47 -34.34
CA GLU A 322 10.79 -6.28 -33.48
C GLU A 322 10.30 -6.58 -32.06
N SER A 323 9.41 -7.55 -31.89
CA SER A 323 8.80 -7.90 -30.61
C SER A 323 8.71 -9.42 -30.43
N LEU A 324 9.25 -9.92 -29.32
CA LEU A 324 9.26 -11.34 -28.97
C LEU A 324 8.81 -11.54 -27.52
N THR A 325 7.67 -12.22 -27.34
CA THR A 325 7.06 -12.51 -26.04
C THR A 325 6.80 -14.01 -25.91
N PHE A 326 7.40 -14.65 -24.91
CA PHE A 326 7.18 -16.06 -24.55
C PHE A 326 7.02 -16.18 -23.03
N THR A 327 5.77 -16.17 -22.54
CA THR A 327 5.50 -16.10 -21.09
C THR A 327 4.62 -17.23 -20.58
N GLY A 328 4.77 -17.59 -19.31
CA GLY A 328 4.03 -18.70 -18.70
C GLY A 328 4.41 -20.07 -19.29
N THR A 329 5.68 -20.26 -19.65
CA THR A 329 6.21 -21.52 -20.18
C THR A 329 7.23 -22.10 -19.20
N LYS A 330 8.05 -23.06 -19.63
CA LYS A 330 9.11 -23.68 -18.79
C LYS A 330 10.50 -23.57 -19.43
N ILE A 331 10.71 -22.55 -20.26
CA ILE A 331 12.01 -22.24 -20.87
C ILE A 331 13.06 -22.06 -19.77
N ASN A 332 14.16 -22.80 -19.85
CA ASN A 332 15.22 -22.83 -18.84
C ASN A 332 16.49 -22.03 -19.22
N SER A 333 16.61 -21.65 -20.49
CA SER A 333 17.80 -21.02 -21.08
C SER A 333 17.45 -20.26 -22.36
N ILE A 334 18.24 -19.25 -22.68
CA ILE A 334 18.11 -18.42 -23.90
C ILE A 334 19.31 -18.75 -24.82
N PRO A 335 19.11 -18.92 -26.15
CA PRO A 335 20.20 -19.15 -27.09
C PRO A 335 21.24 -18.01 -27.12
N ILE A 336 22.52 -18.36 -27.19
CA ILE A 336 23.66 -17.40 -27.19
C ILE A 336 23.70 -16.59 -28.50
N ASP A 337 23.19 -17.17 -29.58
CA ASP A 337 23.10 -16.59 -30.92
C ASP A 337 21.85 -15.71 -31.14
N LEU A 338 20.94 -15.58 -30.16
CA LEU A 338 19.70 -14.81 -30.29
C LEU A 338 19.96 -13.38 -30.82
N CYS A 339 20.94 -12.67 -30.25
CA CYS A 339 21.32 -11.32 -30.68
C CYS A 339 22.28 -11.26 -31.88
N GLN A 340 22.72 -12.40 -32.40
CA GLN A 340 23.38 -12.49 -33.71
C GLN A 340 22.34 -12.56 -34.84
N VAL A 341 21.16 -13.15 -34.55
CA VAL A 341 20.02 -13.26 -35.46
C VAL A 341 19.11 -12.02 -35.39
N GLN A 342 18.56 -11.72 -34.20
CA GLN A 342 17.48 -10.74 -33.99
C GLN A 342 18.01 -9.31 -33.73
N LYS A 343 18.66 -8.70 -34.72
CA LYS A 343 19.34 -7.40 -34.55
C LYS A 343 18.40 -6.20 -34.40
N ILE A 344 17.17 -6.30 -34.89
CA ILE A 344 16.16 -5.23 -34.85
C ILE A 344 15.15 -5.37 -33.68
N LEU A 345 15.36 -6.36 -32.81
CA LEU A 345 14.49 -6.62 -31.67
C LEU A 345 14.46 -5.44 -30.70
N ARG A 346 13.25 -4.95 -30.38
CA ARG A 346 12.99 -3.82 -29.48
C ARG A 346 12.39 -4.25 -28.13
N THR A 347 11.53 -5.26 -28.14
CA THR A 347 10.89 -5.80 -26.92
C THR A 347 11.19 -7.29 -26.78
N LEU A 348 11.74 -7.67 -25.62
CA LEU A 348 11.94 -9.07 -25.23
C LEU A 348 11.25 -9.35 -23.88
N ASP A 349 10.14 -10.08 -23.92
CA ASP A 349 9.40 -10.51 -22.72
C ASP A 349 9.50 -12.03 -22.57
N LEU A 350 10.30 -12.48 -21.61
CA LEU A 350 10.45 -13.88 -21.21
C LEU A 350 10.05 -14.05 -19.73
N SER A 351 9.06 -13.30 -19.28
CA SER A 351 8.51 -13.39 -17.93
C SER A 351 7.79 -14.72 -17.65
N TYR A 352 7.74 -15.13 -16.38
CA TYR A 352 7.09 -16.38 -15.93
C TYR A 352 7.64 -17.63 -16.66
N ASN A 353 8.94 -17.88 -16.49
CA ASN A 353 9.66 -19.04 -17.04
C ASN A 353 10.63 -19.60 -15.97
N ASN A 354 11.55 -20.51 -16.34
CA ASN A 354 12.50 -21.16 -15.45
C ASN A 354 13.97 -20.80 -15.79
N ILE A 355 14.22 -19.60 -16.33
CA ILE A 355 15.53 -19.17 -16.85
C ILE A 355 16.50 -18.96 -15.68
N LYS A 356 17.67 -19.61 -15.73
CA LYS A 356 18.69 -19.56 -14.65
C LYS A 356 19.90 -18.69 -14.97
N HIS A 357 20.26 -18.61 -16.25
CA HIS A 357 21.45 -17.91 -16.72
C HIS A 357 21.09 -17.10 -17.98
N LEU A 358 21.57 -15.87 -18.04
CA LEU A 358 21.41 -14.99 -19.19
C LEU A 358 22.64 -15.06 -20.11
N PRO A 359 22.46 -15.07 -21.45
CA PRO A 359 23.55 -14.84 -22.40
C PRO A 359 23.92 -13.35 -22.44
N SER A 360 24.95 -13.00 -23.20
CA SER A 360 25.18 -11.60 -23.58
C SER A 360 24.15 -11.17 -24.64
N PHE A 361 23.41 -10.11 -24.37
CA PHE A 361 22.48 -9.48 -25.33
C PHE A 361 23.21 -8.52 -26.32
N LYS A 362 24.54 -8.50 -26.29
CA LYS A 362 25.38 -7.68 -27.16
C LYS A 362 25.16 -8.03 -28.63
N GLY A 363 24.58 -7.07 -29.36
CA GLY A 363 24.14 -7.24 -30.76
C GLY A 363 22.69 -6.82 -30.96
N CYS A 364 21.83 -6.97 -29.93
CA CYS A 364 20.47 -6.45 -29.91
C CYS A 364 20.45 -4.95 -29.52
N SER A 365 21.18 -4.10 -30.25
CA SER A 365 21.32 -2.65 -29.94
C SER A 365 19.99 -1.88 -30.00
N SER A 366 18.97 -2.46 -30.61
CA SER A 366 17.63 -1.88 -30.79
C SER A 366 16.69 -2.14 -29.59
N LEU A 367 17.10 -2.93 -28.58
CA LEU A 367 16.26 -3.25 -27.42
C LEU A 367 15.94 -2.00 -26.60
N GLU A 368 14.65 -1.70 -26.48
CA GLU A 368 14.07 -0.65 -25.64
C GLU A 368 13.48 -1.23 -24.34
N GLU A 369 13.01 -2.48 -24.36
CA GLU A 369 12.39 -3.15 -23.21
C GLU A 369 12.82 -4.62 -23.07
N ILE A 370 13.19 -5.02 -21.84
CA ILE A 370 13.42 -6.40 -21.45
C ILE A 370 12.61 -6.71 -20.18
N SER A 371 11.72 -7.69 -20.23
CA SER A 371 11.11 -8.29 -19.02
C SER A 371 11.53 -9.75 -18.86
N LEU A 372 12.07 -10.04 -17.68
CA LEU A 372 12.55 -11.32 -17.20
C LEU A 372 11.96 -11.65 -15.82
N GLN A 373 10.87 -10.97 -15.42
CA GLN A 373 10.26 -11.19 -14.11
C GLN A 373 9.84 -12.65 -13.89
N HIS A 374 9.88 -13.08 -12.63
CA HIS A 374 9.46 -14.43 -12.24
C HIS A 374 10.20 -15.54 -13.03
N ASN A 375 11.51 -15.57 -12.83
CA ASN A 375 12.45 -16.57 -13.34
C ASN A 375 13.37 -17.06 -12.21
N GLU A 376 14.35 -17.91 -12.52
CA GLU A 376 15.28 -18.51 -11.55
C GLU A 376 16.71 -17.93 -11.65
N ILE A 377 16.85 -16.66 -12.07
CA ILE A 377 18.16 -16.03 -12.33
C ILE A 377 18.90 -15.78 -11.01
N GLU A 378 20.13 -16.27 -10.86
CA GLU A 378 20.93 -16.15 -9.62
C GLU A 378 21.98 -15.01 -9.63
N GLU A 379 22.52 -14.63 -10.80
CA GLU A 379 23.56 -13.60 -10.94
C GLU A 379 23.45 -12.83 -12.27
N ILE A 380 23.97 -11.59 -12.28
CA ILE A 380 24.07 -10.74 -13.49
C ILE A 380 25.53 -10.36 -13.71
N LYS A 381 26.10 -10.83 -14.83
CA LYS A 381 27.49 -10.61 -15.25
C LYS A 381 27.67 -9.32 -16.04
N GLU A 382 28.92 -8.89 -16.16
CA GLU A 382 29.33 -7.61 -16.78
C GLU A 382 29.05 -7.53 -18.28
N ASP A 383 28.95 -8.68 -18.95
CA ASP A 383 28.73 -8.81 -20.39
C ASP A 383 27.25 -8.94 -20.80
N VAL A 384 26.33 -9.18 -19.84
CA VAL A 384 24.92 -9.49 -20.12
C VAL A 384 24.22 -8.35 -20.87
N PHE A 385 24.26 -7.13 -20.33
CA PHE A 385 23.58 -5.96 -20.89
C PHE A 385 24.53 -4.99 -21.62
N GLN A 386 25.75 -5.45 -21.95
CA GLN A 386 26.79 -4.58 -22.51
C GLN A 386 26.44 -4.14 -23.94
N GLY A 387 26.33 -2.83 -24.14
CA GLY A 387 26.06 -2.19 -25.43
C GLY A 387 24.58 -1.96 -25.74
N LEU A 388 23.67 -2.20 -24.78
CA LEU A 388 22.24 -1.90 -24.93
C LEU A 388 21.95 -0.41 -24.69
N THR A 389 22.42 0.44 -25.61
CA THR A 389 22.30 1.91 -25.50
C THR A 389 20.88 2.44 -25.58
N SER A 390 19.94 1.65 -26.11
CA SER A 390 18.54 2.04 -26.36
C SER A 390 17.59 1.62 -25.23
N LEU A 391 18.07 0.83 -24.26
CA LEU A 391 17.23 0.17 -23.26
C LEU A 391 16.64 1.18 -22.28
N ARG A 392 15.31 1.30 -22.24
CA ARG A 392 14.54 2.20 -21.38
C ARG A 392 13.99 1.51 -20.14
N THR A 393 13.61 0.24 -20.29
CA THR A 393 12.90 -0.55 -19.27
C THR A 393 13.57 -1.91 -19.09
N LEU A 394 13.93 -2.23 -17.84
CA LEU A 394 14.49 -3.52 -17.46
C LEU A 394 13.78 -4.04 -16.20
N ASP A 395 13.02 -5.14 -16.36
CA ASP A 395 12.32 -5.82 -15.27
C ASP A 395 12.94 -7.20 -15.02
N LEU A 396 13.53 -7.34 -13.84
CA LEU A 396 14.20 -8.52 -13.31
C LEU A 396 13.58 -8.92 -11.96
N SER A 397 12.35 -8.49 -11.69
CA SER A 397 11.67 -8.72 -10.42
C SER A 397 11.36 -10.21 -10.17
N ARG A 398 11.15 -10.58 -8.91
CA ARG A 398 10.74 -11.95 -8.50
C ARG A 398 11.69 -13.06 -8.98
N ASN A 399 12.99 -12.77 -8.98
CA ASN A 399 14.06 -13.72 -9.33
C ASN A 399 14.85 -14.14 -8.08
N LEU A 400 15.97 -14.84 -8.25
CA LEU A 400 16.85 -15.31 -7.18
C LEU A 400 18.18 -14.53 -7.12
N ILE A 401 18.23 -13.32 -7.69
CA ILE A 401 19.48 -12.61 -7.96
C ILE A 401 20.14 -12.22 -6.64
N ARG A 402 21.35 -12.75 -6.40
CA ARG A 402 22.16 -12.45 -5.20
C ARG A 402 23.20 -11.37 -5.47
N ARG A 403 23.74 -11.35 -6.69
CA ARG A 403 24.86 -10.49 -7.09
C ARG A 403 24.64 -9.92 -8.49
N VAL A 404 24.81 -8.60 -8.59
CA VAL A 404 25.05 -7.88 -9.84
C VAL A 404 26.50 -7.44 -9.84
N TYR A 405 27.21 -7.64 -10.95
CA TYR A 405 28.58 -7.14 -11.09
C TYR A 405 28.58 -5.63 -11.42
N LYS A 406 29.59 -4.89 -10.93
CA LYS A 406 29.62 -3.42 -11.00
C LYS A 406 29.44 -2.88 -12.42
N ALA A 407 30.17 -3.45 -13.38
CA ALA A 407 30.14 -2.96 -14.76
C ALA A 407 28.84 -3.31 -15.52
N ALA A 408 27.97 -4.17 -14.99
CA ALA A 408 26.84 -4.75 -15.74
C ALA A 408 25.80 -3.75 -16.25
N PHE A 409 25.69 -2.56 -15.64
CA PHE A 409 24.76 -1.50 -16.05
C PHE A 409 25.46 -0.28 -16.70
N THR A 410 26.79 -0.29 -16.83
CA THR A 410 27.58 0.89 -17.25
C THR A 410 27.24 1.42 -18.65
N SER A 411 26.73 0.59 -19.55
CA SER A 411 26.34 1.00 -20.91
C SER A 411 24.87 1.40 -21.07
N LEU A 412 24.07 1.39 -20.00
CA LEU A 412 22.62 1.60 -20.05
C LEU A 412 22.23 3.09 -20.05
N GLY A 413 22.84 3.90 -20.92
CA GLY A 413 22.71 5.36 -20.92
C GLY A 413 21.29 5.92 -21.15
N ALA A 414 20.34 5.11 -21.63
CA ALA A 414 18.94 5.48 -21.84
C ALA A 414 17.96 4.89 -20.80
N ILE A 415 18.44 4.21 -19.76
CA ILE A 415 17.58 3.50 -18.81
C ILE A 415 16.74 4.47 -17.97
N THR A 416 15.43 4.23 -17.94
CA THR A 416 14.45 5.03 -17.19
C THR A 416 13.81 4.26 -16.05
N ASN A 417 13.50 2.97 -16.27
CA ASN A 417 12.78 2.12 -15.33
C ASN A 417 13.58 0.84 -15.06
N LEU A 418 13.92 0.60 -13.79
CA LEU A 418 14.61 -0.63 -13.35
C LEU A 418 13.83 -1.27 -12.19
N ASP A 419 13.34 -2.50 -12.41
CA ASP A 419 12.68 -3.31 -11.38
C ASP A 419 13.54 -4.52 -11.01
N LEU A 420 14.02 -4.55 -9.78
CA LEU A 420 14.77 -5.64 -9.16
C LEU A 420 14.09 -6.11 -7.85
N SER A 421 12.80 -5.78 -7.68
CA SER A 421 12.03 -6.15 -6.49
C SER A 421 11.91 -7.67 -6.30
N VAL A 422 11.80 -8.12 -5.05
CA VAL A 422 11.68 -9.52 -4.65
C VAL A 422 12.83 -10.38 -5.23
N ASN A 423 14.06 -9.99 -4.92
CA ASN A 423 15.31 -10.72 -5.19
C ASN A 423 16.07 -10.95 -3.88
N ALA A 424 17.31 -11.46 -3.97
CA ALA A 424 18.18 -11.78 -2.84
C ALA A 424 19.44 -10.89 -2.79
N LEU A 425 19.36 -9.64 -3.28
CA LEU A 425 20.49 -8.72 -3.37
C LEU A 425 21.06 -8.35 -1.99
N THR A 426 22.39 -8.34 -1.88
CA THR A 426 23.11 -7.84 -0.70
C THR A 426 23.62 -6.40 -0.88
N SER A 427 23.94 -6.02 -2.11
CA SER A 427 24.43 -4.69 -2.50
C SER A 427 23.95 -4.35 -3.92
N PHE A 428 24.00 -3.07 -4.30
CA PHE A 428 23.46 -2.56 -5.56
C PHE A 428 24.48 -1.65 -6.28
N PRO A 429 24.81 -1.91 -7.57
CA PRO A 429 25.73 -1.06 -8.33
C PRO A 429 25.01 0.16 -8.91
N THR A 430 25.58 1.35 -8.71
CA THR A 430 25.03 2.63 -9.20
C THR A 430 25.68 3.14 -10.49
N GLU A 431 26.81 2.53 -10.89
CA GLU A 431 27.61 2.91 -12.06
C GLU A 431 26.79 2.76 -13.36
N GLY A 432 26.51 3.89 -14.04
CA GLY A 432 25.73 3.96 -15.29
C GLY A 432 24.24 4.29 -15.15
N LEU A 433 23.70 4.40 -13.92
CA LEU A 433 22.25 4.51 -13.67
C LEU A 433 21.72 5.94 -13.47
N SER A 434 22.49 6.98 -13.78
CA SER A 434 22.11 8.38 -13.56
C SER A 434 20.91 8.88 -14.38
N GLY A 435 20.50 8.12 -15.41
CA GLY A 435 19.30 8.35 -16.22
C GLY A 435 17.97 7.91 -15.59
N LEU A 436 18.01 7.09 -14.52
CA LEU A 436 16.80 6.46 -13.96
C LEU A 436 15.77 7.48 -13.46
N ASN A 437 14.51 7.20 -13.79
CA ASN A 437 13.30 7.88 -13.33
C ASN A 437 12.59 7.04 -12.24
N GLN A 438 12.53 5.71 -12.42
CA GLN A 438 11.99 4.76 -11.44
C GLN A 438 12.98 3.62 -11.12
N LEU A 439 13.19 3.37 -9.82
CA LEU A 439 13.98 2.26 -9.28
C LEU A 439 13.17 1.49 -8.22
N LYS A 440 13.06 0.17 -8.37
CA LYS A 440 12.39 -0.70 -7.40
C LYS A 440 13.30 -1.83 -6.91
N LEU A 441 13.39 -1.95 -5.60
CA LEU A 441 14.26 -2.86 -4.84
C LEU A 441 13.53 -3.51 -3.64
N VAL A 442 12.25 -3.18 -3.40
CA VAL A 442 11.42 -3.77 -2.33
C VAL A 442 11.54 -5.30 -2.29
N GLY A 443 11.64 -5.87 -1.08
CA GLY A 443 11.72 -7.32 -0.87
C GLY A 443 13.14 -7.90 -0.83
N ASN A 444 14.16 -7.14 -1.23
CA ASN A 444 15.57 -7.54 -1.05
C ASN A 444 16.01 -7.37 0.42
N THR A 445 15.66 -8.30 1.31
CA THR A 445 15.86 -8.14 2.77
C THR A 445 17.31 -7.96 3.20
N GLU A 446 18.27 -8.48 2.44
CA GLU A 446 19.71 -8.35 2.77
C GLU A 446 20.37 -7.08 2.21
N LEU A 447 19.65 -6.29 1.40
CA LEU A 447 20.13 -5.00 0.89
C LEU A 447 19.98 -3.92 1.99
N ARG A 448 20.95 -3.89 2.91
CA ARG A 448 20.98 -3.00 4.08
C ARG A 448 21.78 -1.71 3.86
N GLU A 449 22.53 -1.63 2.77
CA GLU A 449 23.36 -0.47 2.42
C GLU A 449 22.49 0.73 2.03
N ALA A 450 22.95 1.95 2.34
CA ALA A 450 22.28 3.19 1.94
C ALA A 450 22.65 3.56 0.49
N LEU A 451 21.67 3.97 -0.30
CA LEU A 451 21.87 4.48 -1.66
C LEU A 451 22.23 5.97 -1.61
N ALA A 452 23.18 6.41 -2.43
CA ALA A 452 23.60 7.81 -2.48
C ALA A 452 22.79 8.58 -3.54
N ALA A 453 21.95 9.54 -3.14
CA ALA A 453 21.08 10.27 -4.07
C ALA A 453 21.83 11.02 -5.19
N LYS A 454 23.07 11.43 -4.96
CA LYS A 454 23.97 12.03 -5.98
C LYS A 454 24.15 11.14 -7.23
N ASP A 455 24.01 9.82 -7.09
CA ASP A 455 24.18 8.86 -8.19
C ASP A 455 22.92 8.79 -9.09
N PHE A 456 21.79 9.36 -8.65
CA PHE A 456 20.45 9.17 -9.23
C PHE A 456 19.74 10.51 -9.52
N VAL A 457 20.43 11.43 -10.22
CA VAL A 457 20.00 12.83 -10.43
C VAL A 457 18.59 13.00 -11.02
N LYS A 458 18.06 12.03 -11.78
CA LYS A 458 16.75 12.12 -12.47
C LYS A 458 15.62 11.32 -11.81
N LEU A 459 15.85 10.73 -10.64
CA LEU A 459 14.96 9.77 -10.00
C LEU A 459 13.73 10.45 -9.38
N ARG A 460 12.52 10.00 -9.75
CA ARG A 460 11.23 10.49 -9.20
C ARG A 460 10.48 9.45 -8.38
N SER A 461 10.76 8.17 -8.59
CA SER A 461 10.09 7.07 -7.90
C SER A 461 11.12 6.06 -7.38
N LEU A 462 11.14 5.86 -6.06
CA LEU A 462 12.03 4.91 -5.40
C LEU A 462 11.21 3.94 -4.54
N SER A 463 11.54 2.66 -4.63
CA SER A 463 10.94 1.61 -3.82
C SER A 463 12.04 0.75 -3.23
N VAL A 464 12.18 0.70 -1.91
CA VAL A 464 13.32 0.11 -1.19
C VAL A 464 12.86 -0.85 -0.08
N PRO A 465 13.71 -1.82 0.35
CA PRO A 465 13.37 -2.72 1.44
C PRO A 465 13.10 -2.02 2.78
N TYR A 466 13.82 -0.92 3.09
CA TYR A 466 13.74 -0.24 4.37
C TYR A 466 13.50 1.27 4.22
N ALA A 467 12.56 1.83 4.98
CA ALA A 467 12.22 3.26 4.96
C ALA A 467 13.44 4.19 5.19
N TYR A 468 14.41 3.74 6.02
CA TYR A 468 15.64 4.47 6.27
C TYR A 468 16.50 4.72 5.01
N GLN A 469 16.38 3.90 3.96
CA GLN A 469 17.08 4.12 2.69
C GLN A 469 16.50 5.32 1.92
N CYS A 470 15.24 5.69 2.15
CA CYS A 470 14.65 6.91 1.59
C CYS A 470 15.22 8.20 2.19
N CYS A 471 15.79 8.15 3.40
CA CYS A 471 16.32 9.34 4.08
C CYS A 471 17.45 10.04 3.32
N ALA A 472 18.15 9.34 2.42
CA ALA A 472 19.19 9.95 1.57
C ALA A 472 18.62 10.80 0.42
N PHE A 473 17.31 10.72 0.14
CA PHE A 473 16.64 11.33 -1.02
C PHE A 473 15.68 12.48 -0.64
N TRP A 474 15.31 12.60 0.64
CA TRP A 474 14.53 13.73 1.14
C TRP A 474 15.46 14.86 1.61
N GLY A 475 15.42 16.01 0.94
CA GLY A 475 16.04 17.25 1.45
C GLY A 475 15.28 17.84 2.64
N CYS A 476 16.00 18.53 3.52
CA CYS A 476 15.51 18.92 4.84
C CYS A 476 14.32 19.91 4.82
N ASP A 477 14.16 20.70 3.76
CA ASP A 477 13.08 21.69 3.65
C ASP A 477 11.69 21.09 3.43
N SER A 478 11.61 19.83 3.00
CA SER A 478 10.35 19.13 2.71
C SER A 478 9.43 18.93 3.93
N TYR A 479 9.97 19.03 5.16
CA TYR A 479 9.19 18.90 6.40
C TYR A 479 8.34 20.14 6.74
N LEU A 480 8.57 21.29 6.10
CA LEU A 480 7.80 22.51 6.35
C LEU A 480 6.50 22.59 5.53
N ASN A 481 6.53 22.17 4.27
CA ASN A 481 5.38 22.36 3.35
C ASN A 481 4.20 21.41 3.59
N PHE A 482 4.40 20.30 4.32
CA PHE A 482 3.31 19.35 4.63
C PHE A 482 2.26 19.85 5.64
N ASN A 483 2.40 21.09 6.15
CA ASN A 483 1.47 21.72 7.10
C ASN A 483 0.65 22.89 6.50
N THR A 484 0.70 23.13 5.18
CA THR A 484 0.12 24.33 4.55
C THR A 484 -0.83 24.11 3.37
N GLU A 485 -1.09 22.87 2.94
CA GLU A 485 -2.02 22.56 1.83
C GLU A 485 -3.33 21.88 2.27
N GLU A 486 -3.94 22.35 3.37
CA GLU A 486 -5.38 22.19 3.63
C GLU A 486 -6.06 23.55 3.83
N SER A 487 -6.05 24.41 2.81
CA SER A 487 -7.04 25.49 2.70
C SER A 487 -7.34 25.92 1.26
N ASN A 488 -8.65 26.07 0.97
CA ASN A 488 -9.23 26.87 -0.11
C ASN A 488 -8.88 26.51 -1.58
N HIS A 489 -9.53 25.47 -2.10
CA HIS A 489 -10.06 25.56 -3.47
C HIS A 489 -11.22 26.57 -3.50
N GLN A 490 -11.08 27.67 -4.23
CA GLN A 490 -12.22 28.40 -4.82
C GLN A 490 -11.79 29.30 -5.99
N ASP A 491 -12.73 29.57 -6.89
CA ASP A 491 -12.48 30.17 -8.21
C ASP A 491 -12.03 31.63 -8.16
N GLN A 492 -11.18 32.03 -9.12
CA GLN A 492 -11.59 33.13 -10.01
C GLN A 492 -10.83 33.18 -11.34
N VAL A 493 -11.50 33.75 -12.34
CA VAL A 493 -11.04 33.95 -13.72
C VAL A 493 -10.83 35.44 -13.97
N ALA A 494 -9.73 35.83 -14.62
CA ALA A 494 -9.66 36.78 -15.76
C ALA A 494 -8.36 37.62 -15.82
N HIS A 495 -7.94 37.94 -17.06
CA HIS A 495 -7.21 39.17 -17.50
C HIS A 495 -5.79 39.45 -16.93
N ASP A 496 -4.83 40.05 -17.64
CA ASP A 496 -4.67 40.46 -19.07
C ASP A 496 -3.19 40.93 -19.30
N ARG A 497 -2.72 40.95 -20.56
CA ARG A 497 -1.52 41.66 -21.11
C ARG A 497 -0.10 41.22 -20.73
N GLY A 498 0.80 41.20 -21.74
CA GLY A 498 2.25 41.30 -21.55
C GLY A 498 3.12 40.70 -22.66
N GLU A 499 3.11 41.25 -23.88
CA GLU A 499 4.08 40.89 -24.93
C GLU A 499 5.42 41.65 -24.74
N ALA A 500 6.55 40.95 -24.90
CA ALA A 500 7.86 41.50 -25.29
C ALA A 500 8.80 40.35 -25.74
N ASP A 501 9.73 40.66 -26.64
CA ASP A 501 10.54 39.67 -27.39
C ASP A 501 11.87 39.24 -26.73
N ALA A 502 12.56 38.33 -27.45
CA ALA A 502 13.91 37.81 -27.28
C ALA A 502 15.01 38.91 -27.07
N ASP A 503 16.24 38.62 -26.64
CA ASP A 503 17.12 37.52 -27.08
C ASP A 503 18.27 37.22 -26.10
N ASP A 504 19.00 36.13 -26.37
CA ASP A 504 20.37 35.75 -25.91
C ASP A 504 20.95 36.31 -24.59
N LEU A 505 21.30 35.40 -23.67
CA LEU A 505 22.67 35.32 -23.14
C LEU A 505 22.93 34.00 -22.40
N ILE A 506 23.96 33.24 -22.85
CA ILE A 506 24.48 32.09 -22.12
C ILE A 506 25.36 32.59 -20.97
N ASN A 507 25.06 32.16 -19.74
CA ASN A 507 26.04 32.05 -18.65
C ASN A 507 25.81 30.71 -17.95
N ASP A 508 26.92 30.03 -17.66
CA ASP A 508 26.97 28.79 -16.88
C ASP A 508 26.89 29.11 -15.38
N ASP A 509 26.96 28.07 -14.53
CA ASP A 509 27.12 28.18 -13.07
C ASP A 509 25.99 28.93 -12.31
N ASN A 510 24.82 28.29 -12.19
CA ASN A 510 24.14 27.96 -10.91
C ASN A 510 22.66 27.53 -11.14
N GLU A 511 22.43 26.30 -11.60
CA GLU A 511 21.12 25.65 -11.35
C GLU A 511 21.07 25.23 -9.86
N GLU A 512 20.40 26.02 -9.02
CA GLU A 512 19.97 25.55 -7.71
C GLU A 512 19.07 24.33 -7.92
N LEU A 513 19.45 23.19 -7.32
CA LEU A 513 18.86 21.89 -7.60
C LEU A 513 17.45 21.76 -7.00
N GLY A 514 16.47 22.37 -7.67
CA GLY A 514 15.05 22.33 -7.31
C GLY A 514 14.57 20.89 -7.24
N GLN A 515 14.49 20.35 -6.02
CA GLN A 515 14.34 18.92 -5.80
C GLN A 515 13.01 18.40 -6.37
N THR A 516 13.10 17.60 -7.42
CA THR A 516 11.96 16.86 -7.98
C THR A 516 11.33 16.01 -6.90
N ILE A 517 10.00 16.00 -6.81
CA ILE A 517 9.26 15.22 -5.80
C ILE A 517 9.60 13.73 -5.94
N ILE A 518 10.39 13.20 -5.00
CA ILE A 518 10.78 11.79 -4.96
C ILE A 518 9.75 11.02 -4.14
N HIS A 519 8.89 10.26 -4.81
CA HIS A 519 7.96 9.35 -4.15
C HIS A 519 8.71 8.08 -3.71
N CYS A 520 9.23 8.09 -2.48
CA CYS A 520 9.94 6.96 -1.89
C CYS A 520 9.04 6.05 -1.04
N THR A 521 9.22 4.74 -1.17
CA THR A 521 8.39 3.71 -0.51
C THR A 521 9.25 2.59 0.11
N PRO A 522 8.95 2.12 1.34
CA PRO A 522 7.98 2.67 2.29
C PRO A 522 8.43 4.04 2.83
N ALA A 523 7.47 4.90 3.16
CA ALA A 523 7.75 6.27 3.61
C ALA A 523 8.43 6.33 4.98
N THR A 524 9.17 7.41 5.22
CA THR A 524 9.72 7.78 6.54
C THR A 524 8.63 8.38 7.44
N GLY A 525 8.95 8.61 8.72
CA GLY A 525 8.02 9.27 9.64
C GLY A 525 8.43 9.11 11.10
N ALA A 526 7.52 9.43 12.04
CA ALA A 526 7.81 9.45 13.47
C ALA A 526 8.51 8.18 13.99
N PHE A 527 8.03 7.00 13.57
CA PHE A 527 8.57 5.69 13.94
C PHE A 527 9.63 5.15 12.96
N LYS A 528 10.04 5.91 11.94
CA LYS A 528 11.19 5.65 11.06
C LYS A 528 11.94 6.97 10.79
N PRO A 529 12.54 7.59 11.83
CA PRO A 529 13.15 8.92 11.71
C PRO A 529 14.50 8.86 10.98
N CYS A 530 14.87 9.95 10.30
CA CYS A 530 16.14 10.01 9.58
C CYS A 530 17.32 10.45 10.46
N GLU A 531 17.20 11.58 11.16
CA GLU A 531 18.30 12.18 11.92
C GLU A 531 18.35 11.74 13.39
N TYR A 532 17.19 11.76 14.08
CA TYR A 532 17.11 11.74 15.54
C TYR A 532 16.09 10.72 16.06
N LEU A 533 16.54 9.76 16.88
CA LEU A 533 15.68 8.72 17.45
C LEU A 533 14.60 9.32 18.36
N LEU A 534 15.00 10.14 19.34
CA LEU A 534 14.08 10.78 20.29
C LEU A 534 13.48 12.10 19.76
N GLY A 535 13.99 12.63 18.65
CA GLY A 535 13.52 13.88 18.04
C GLY A 535 13.82 15.11 18.90
N SER A 536 12.84 15.54 19.70
CA SER A 536 12.90 16.81 20.44
C SER A 536 13.81 16.77 21.67
N TRP A 537 14.53 17.88 21.91
CA TRP A 537 15.30 18.11 23.14
C TRP A 537 14.45 18.00 24.42
N MET A 538 13.16 18.36 24.39
CA MET A 538 12.27 18.20 25.55
C MET A 538 12.05 16.72 25.90
N ILE A 539 11.88 15.87 24.88
CA ILE A 539 11.73 14.41 25.05
C ILE A 539 13.05 13.83 25.54
N ARG A 540 14.18 14.23 24.94
CA ARG A 540 15.53 13.81 25.36
C ARG A 540 15.79 14.07 26.84
N LEU A 541 15.66 15.33 27.28
CA LEU A 541 15.88 15.72 28.68
C LEU A 541 14.94 14.97 29.64
N THR A 542 13.67 14.76 29.25
CA THR A 542 12.69 14.02 30.04
C THR A 542 13.05 12.53 30.17
N VAL A 543 13.40 11.85 29.07
CA VAL A 543 13.78 10.42 29.10
C VAL A 543 15.12 10.23 29.82
N TRP A 544 16.08 11.15 29.67
CA TRP A 544 17.35 11.15 30.40
C TRP A 544 17.13 11.31 31.92
N PHE A 545 16.23 12.22 32.33
CA PHE A 545 15.84 12.39 33.73
C PHE A 545 15.14 11.14 34.29
N ILE A 546 14.18 10.57 33.56
CA ILE A 546 13.49 9.32 33.93
C ILE A 546 14.50 8.18 34.11
N PHE A 547 15.44 8.01 33.19
CA PHE A 547 16.52 7.02 33.29
C PHE A 547 17.36 7.21 34.57
N LEU A 548 17.88 8.41 34.81
CA LEU A 548 18.76 8.68 35.95
C LEU A 548 18.05 8.51 37.31
N VAL A 549 16.79 8.94 37.42
CA VAL A 549 15.99 8.78 38.65
C VAL A 549 15.59 7.33 38.85
N ALA A 550 15.09 6.64 37.81
CA ALA A 550 14.75 5.22 37.89
C ALA A 550 15.97 4.35 38.25
N LEU A 551 17.14 4.62 37.67
CA LEU A 551 18.37 3.92 38.01
C LEU A 551 18.77 4.15 39.49
N SER A 552 18.92 5.41 39.89
CA SER A 552 19.44 5.77 41.21
C SER A 552 18.50 5.41 42.37
N PHE A 553 17.21 5.75 42.27
CA PHE A 553 16.26 5.51 43.35
C PHE A 553 15.88 4.03 43.49
N ASN A 554 15.73 3.27 42.39
CA ASN A 554 15.49 1.82 42.53
C ASN A 554 16.72 1.07 43.06
N ILE A 555 17.96 1.47 42.71
CA ILE A 555 19.16 0.90 43.36
C ILE A 555 19.18 1.21 44.86
N LEU A 556 18.81 2.44 45.27
CA LEU A 556 18.74 2.84 46.68
C LEU A 556 17.71 2.02 47.49
N VAL A 557 16.54 1.78 46.90
CA VAL A 557 15.47 0.96 47.50
C VAL A 557 15.85 -0.52 47.56
N MET A 558 16.46 -1.06 46.50
CA MET A 558 17.02 -2.42 46.51
C MET A 558 18.07 -2.60 47.63
N LEU A 559 19.04 -1.69 47.74
CA LEU A 559 20.11 -1.78 48.74
C LEU A 559 19.59 -1.68 50.17
N THR A 560 18.62 -0.80 50.45
CA THR A 560 18.03 -0.68 51.79
C THR A 560 17.19 -1.90 52.19
N ILE A 561 16.40 -2.45 51.26
CA ILE A 561 15.57 -3.64 51.53
C ILE A 561 16.43 -4.90 51.72
N PHE A 562 17.37 -5.16 50.81
CA PHE A 562 18.11 -6.43 50.78
C PHE A 562 19.39 -6.48 51.62
N ALA A 563 19.91 -5.35 52.13
CA ALA A 563 21.03 -5.37 53.08
C ALA A 563 20.64 -5.84 54.50
N SER A 564 19.34 -5.94 54.80
CA SER A 564 18.84 -6.40 56.10
C SER A 564 18.92 -7.93 56.21
N CYS A 565 19.90 -8.44 56.96
CA CYS A 565 20.19 -9.87 57.11
C CYS A 565 19.18 -10.66 58.00
N ILE A 566 17.91 -10.25 57.99
CA ILE A 566 16.81 -10.79 58.81
C ILE A 566 15.72 -11.31 57.86
N SER A 567 14.91 -12.28 58.30
CA SER A 567 13.84 -12.88 57.50
C SER A 567 12.86 -11.83 56.92
N LEU A 568 12.98 -11.56 55.61
CA LEU A 568 12.20 -10.53 54.91
C LEU A 568 10.68 -10.80 55.00
N PRO A 569 9.89 -9.86 55.54
CA PRO A 569 8.43 -9.93 55.53
C PRO A 569 7.88 -9.66 54.13
N SER A 570 6.73 -10.28 53.79
CA SER A 570 6.15 -10.26 52.44
C SER A 570 5.99 -8.85 51.85
N SER A 571 5.57 -7.85 52.64
CA SER A 571 5.46 -6.46 52.16
C SER A 571 6.78 -5.83 51.72
N LYS A 572 7.91 -6.15 52.38
CA LYS A 572 9.24 -5.66 51.95
C LYS A 572 9.71 -6.43 50.71
N LEU A 573 9.43 -7.73 50.65
CA LEU A 573 9.72 -8.56 49.48
C LEU A 573 9.03 -8.04 48.21
N PHE A 574 7.73 -7.68 48.27
CA PHE A 574 7.03 -7.15 47.10
C PHE A 574 7.54 -5.77 46.66
N ILE A 575 7.86 -4.87 47.59
CA ILE A 575 8.45 -3.56 47.23
C ILE A 575 9.84 -3.72 46.62
N GLY A 576 10.65 -4.66 47.14
CA GLY A 576 11.93 -5.02 46.52
C GLY A 576 11.77 -5.59 45.10
N LEU A 577 10.77 -6.44 44.88
CA LEU A 577 10.48 -7.00 43.55
C LEU A 577 9.96 -5.94 42.56
N ILE A 578 9.07 -5.04 42.99
CA ILE A 578 8.63 -3.88 42.19
C ILE A 578 9.84 -2.99 41.85
N SER A 579 10.73 -2.73 42.82
CA SER A 579 11.96 -1.97 42.62
C SER A 579 12.92 -2.64 41.62
N LEU A 580 12.96 -3.97 41.57
CA LEU A 580 13.74 -4.72 40.59
C LEU A 580 13.14 -4.62 39.18
N SER A 581 11.81 -4.76 39.04
CA SER A 581 11.12 -4.55 37.77
C SER A 581 11.31 -3.13 37.24
N ASN A 582 11.13 -2.12 38.09
CA ASN A 582 11.37 -0.71 37.74
C ASN A 582 12.84 -0.45 37.32
N LEU A 583 13.80 -1.13 37.93
CA LEU A 583 15.22 -1.03 37.55
C LEU A 583 15.47 -1.60 36.14
N LEU A 584 14.77 -2.67 35.74
CA LEU A 584 14.84 -3.22 34.38
C LEU A 584 14.19 -2.27 33.34
N MET A 585 13.09 -1.59 33.69
CA MET A 585 12.53 -0.49 32.88
C MET A 585 13.53 0.66 32.74
N GLY A 586 14.24 1.01 33.84
CA GLY A 586 15.36 1.95 33.82
C GLY A 586 16.44 1.54 32.81
N ILE A 587 16.88 0.28 32.83
CA ILE A 587 17.88 -0.25 31.88
C ILE A 587 17.36 -0.15 30.43
N TYR A 588 16.09 -0.47 30.15
CA TYR A 588 15.49 -0.26 28.82
C TYR A 588 15.55 1.21 28.38
N THR A 589 15.16 2.16 29.23
CA THR A 589 15.31 3.59 28.89
C THR A 589 16.77 3.99 28.66
N GLY A 590 17.71 3.45 29.44
CA GLY A 590 19.15 3.66 29.28
C GLY A 590 19.70 3.16 27.94
N ILE A 591 19.16 2.07 27.40
CA ILE A 591 19.51 1.57 26.06
C ILE A 591 19.05 2.58 24.99
N LEU A 592 17.84 3.13 25.11
CA LEU A 592 17.34 4.14 24.17
C LEU A 592 18.11 5.47 24.26
N THR A 593 18.48 5.92 25.46
CA THR A 593 19.28 7.17 25.62
C THR A 593 20.70 7.01 25.10
N PHE A 594 21.32 5.83 25.30
CA PHE A 594 22.62 5.51 24.73
C PHE A 594 22.56 5.46 23.19
N LEU A 595 21.52 4.83 22.63
CA LEU A 595 21.34 4.73 21.18
C LEU A 595 21.14 6.11 20.53
N ASP A 596 20.27 6.96 21.08
CA ASP A 596 20.04 8.33 20.58
C ASP A 596 21.29 9.23 20.69
N ALA A 597 22.13 9.01 21.71
CA ALA A 597 23.41 9.73 21.85
C ALA A 597 24.48 9.25 20.85
N VAL A 598 24.57 7.95 20.56
CA VAL A 598 25.55 7.38 19.60
C VAL A 598 25.16 7.63 18.15
N SER A 599 23.88 7.66 17.83
CA SER A 599 23.34 7.81 16.46
C SER A 599 23.00 9.26 16.07
N TRP A 600 23.46 10.24 16.85
CA TRP A 600 23.03 11.64 16.78
C TRP A 600 23.16 12.25 15.38
N GLY A 601 22.03 12.60 14.78
CA GLY A 601 21.94 13.26 13.47
C GLY A 601 22.05 12.32 12.26
N ARG A 602 22.27 11.01 12.49
CA ARG A 602 22.49 10.01 11.43
C ARG A 602 21.77 8.69 11.72
N PHE A 603 20.61 8.74 12.40
CA PHE A 603 19.90 7.53 12.84
C PHE A 603 19.60 6.53 11.71
N ALA A 604 19.29 7.01 10.50
CA ALA A 604 18.97 6.16 9.34
C ALA A 604 20.04 5.09 9.04
N GLU A 605 21.32 5.41 9.19
CA GLU A 605 22.43 4.47 8.94
C GLU A 605 22.47 3.32 9.97
N PHE A 606 22.00 3.57 11.19
CA PHE A 606 21.97 2.61 12.27
C PHE A 606 20.60 1.90 12.41
N GLY A 607 19.51 2.53 11.96
CA GLY A 607 18.13 2.07 12.17
C GLY A 607 17.86 0.65 11.67
N ILE A 608 18.35 0.33 10.46
CA ILE A 608 18.21 -1.01 9.85
C ILE A 608 18.92 -2.08 10.69
N TRP A 609 20.14 -1.79 11.13
CA TRP A 609 20.95 -2.70 11.96
C TRP A 609 20.41 -2.85 13.38
N TRP A 610 19.83 -1.79 13.94
CA TRP A 610 19.19 -1.80 15.24
C TRP A 610 17.93 -2.68 15.23
N GLU A 611 16.97 -2.39 14.35
CA GLU A 611 15.68 -3.09 14.29
C GLU A 611 15.83 -4.57 13.95
N THR A 612 16.62 -4.91 12.93
CA THR A 612 16.84 -6.31 12.54
C THR A 612 17.69 -7.09 13.56
N GLY A 613 18.47 -6.38 14.37
CA GLY A 613 19.45 -6.92 15.30
C GLY A 613 18.88 -7.63 16.54
N SER A 614 19.78 -8.21 17.33
CA SER A 614 19.45 -8.80 18.63
C SER A 614 19.23 -7.75 19.72
N GLY A 615 19.89 -6.59 19.61
CA GLY A 615 19.79 -5.49 20.58
C GLY A 615 18.35 -5.00 20.77
N CYS A 616 17.63 -4.76 19.66
CA CYS A 616 16.24 -4.33 19.73
C CYS A 616 15.33 -5.39 20.35
N LYS A 617 15.52 -6.67 20.03
CA LYS A 617 14.76 -7.80 20.62
C LYS A 617 14.97 -7.91 22.13
N VAL A 618 16.18 -7.64 22.63
CA VAL A 618 16.47 -7.57 24.07
C VAL A 618 15.84 -6.34 24.72
N ALA A 619 15.90 -5.16 24.08
CA ALA A 619 15.24 -3.96 24.56
C ALA A 619 13.71 -4.14 24.69
N GLY A 620 13.06 -4.70 23.67
CA GLY A 620 11.61 -4.96 23.68
C GLY A 620 11.19 -5.99 24.74
N PHE A 621 11.95 -7.08 24.88
CA PHE A 621 11.76 -8.03 25.98
C PHE A 621 11.85 -7.35 27.35
N LEU A 622 12.90 -6.54 27.58
CA LEU A 622 13.07 -5.82 28.84
C LEU A 622 11.92 -4.85 29.13
N ALA A 623 11.46 -4.11 28.11
CA ALA A 623 10.37 -3.16 28.22
C ALA A 623 9.04 -3.82 28.65
N ILE A 624 8.64 -4.91 27.98
CA ILE A 624 7.40 -5.63 28.29
C ILE A 624 7.54 -6.37 29.62
N PHE A 625 8.62 -7.14 29.82
CA PHE A 625 8.83 -7.92 31.04
C PHE A 625 8.86 -7.05 32.31
N SER A 626 9.50 -5.87 32.25
CA SER A 626 9.56 -4.95 33.39
C SER A 626 8.19 -4.34 33.73
N SER A 627 7.41 -3.96 32.71
CA SER A 627 6.06 -3.41 32.91
C SER A 627 5.09 -4.44 33.50
N GLU A 628 4.97 -5.61 32.87
CA GLU A 628 4.05 -6.67 33.31
C GLU A 628 4.39 -7.18 34.72
N SER A 629 5.68 -7.41 35.00
CA SER A 629 6.10 -7.87 36.32
C SER A 629 5.84 -6.83 37.41
N ALA A 630 6.05 -5.53 37.15
CA ALA A 630 5.71 -4.48 38.10
C ALA A 630 4.21 -4.47 38.43
N ILE A 631 3.34 -4.59 37.41
CA ILE A 631 1.88 -4.59 37.60
C ILE A 631 1.40 -5.85 38.34
N PHE A 632 1.91 -7.03 38.00
CA PHE A 632 1.58 -8.27 38.73
C PHE A 632 2.09 -8.25 40.18
N PHE A 633 3.28 -7.69 40.46
CA PHE A 633 3.76 -7.53 41.83
C PHE A 633 2.96 -6.49 42.61
N LEU A 634 2.49 -5.42 41.98
CA LEU A 634 1.60 -4.44 42.60
C LEU A 634 0.24 -5.07 42.96
N MET A 635 -0.31 -5.91 42.08
CA MET A 635 -1.53 -6.69 42.36
C MET A 635 -1.33 -7.70 43.50
N LEU A 636 -0.21 -8.41 43.54
CA LEU A 636 0.10 -9.33 44.65
C LEU A 636 0.34 -8.58 45.97
N ALA A 637 0.97 -7.41 45.94
CA ALA A 637 1.08 -6.53 47.10
C ALA A 637 -0.31 -6.07 47.59
N ALA A 638 -1.22 -5.72 46.68
CA ALA A 638 -2.58 -5.32 47.03
C ALA A 638 -3.35 -6.47 47.72
N ILE A 639 -3.26 -7.69 47.20
CA ILE A 639 -3.84 -8.90 47.80
C ILE A 639 -3.22 -9.19 49.17
N GLU A 640 -1.89 -9.09 49.30
CA GLU A 640 -1.17 -9.34 50.57
C GLU A 640 -1.54 -8.33 51.65
N ARG A 641 -1.67 -7.04 51.31
CA ARG A 641 -2.16 -6.00 52.23
C ARG A 641 -3.61 -6.27 52.65
N SER A 642 -4.50 -6.60 51.72
CA SER A 642 -5.91 -6.88 52.03
C SER A 642 -6.11 -8.11 52.90
N LEU A 643 -5.32 -9.18 52.71
CA LEU A 643 -5.42 -10.38 53.54
C LEU A 643 -4.78 -10.16 54.92
N SER A 644 -3.61 -9.49 54.97
CA SER A 644 -2.95 -9.17 56.25
C SER A 644 -3.84 -8.36 57.19
N ALA A 645 -4.62 -7.40 56.66
CA ALA A 645 -5.57 -6.64 57.46
C ALA A 645 -6.72 -7.51 58.01
N GLN A 646 -7.27 -8.42 57.19
CA GLN A 646 -8.35 -9.32 57.60
C GLN A 646 -7.91 -10.37 58.64
N GLU A 647 -6.64 -10.77 58.67
CA GLU A 647 -6.12 -11.68 59.70
C GLU A 647 -5.92 -10.99 61.06
N ILE A 648 -5.54 -9.71 61.07
CA ILE A 648 -5.45 -8.89 62.30
C ILE A 648 -6.83 -8.79 62.97
N ILE A 649 -7.87 -8.50 62.19
CA ILE A 649 -9.27 -8.43 62.66
C ILE A 649 -9.79 -9.80 63.17
N LYS A 650 -9.19 -10.91 62.72
CA LYS A 650 -9.66 -12.29 63.03
C LYS A 650 -8.77 -13.08 64.01
N MET A 651 -7.73 -12.47 64.60
CA MET A 651 -6.87 -13.09 65.63
C MET A 651 -6.26 -14.46 65.23
N GLY A 652 -6.06 -14.71 63.93
CA GLY A 652 -5.58 -15.98 63.40
C GLY A 652 -4.11 -15.94 62.98
N LYS A 653 -3.30 -16.92 63.40
CA LYS A 653 -1.92 -17.11 62.90
C LYS A 653 -1.90 -18.13 61.75
N SER A 654 -1.68 -17.65 60.52
CA SER A 654 -1.59 -18.49 59.31
C SER A 654 -0.26 -18.28 58.58
N ASN A 655 0.26 -19.33 57.91
CA ASN A 655 1.55 -19.30 57.22
C ASN A 655 1.42 -18.82 55.76
N HIS A 656 0.93 -17.60 55.56
CA HIS A 656 0.73 -17.03 54.22
C HIS A 656 2.03 -16.71 53.47
N GLN A 657 3.16 -16.51 54.16
CA GLN A 657 4.43 -16.14 53.53
C GLN A 657 4.89 -17.14 52.45
N LYS A 658 4.73 -18.46 52.68
CA LYS A 658 5.05 -19.47 51.67
C LYS A 658 4.15 -19.36 50.43
N LYS A 659 2.85 -19.13 50.61
CA LYS A 659 1.88 -18.95 49.51
C LYS A 659 2.21 -17.72 48.66
N PHE A 660 2.54 -16.59 49.29
CA PHE A 660 2.90 -15.37 48.56
C PHE A 660 4.22 -15.48 47.80
N ARG A 661 5.22 -16.22 48.31
CA ARG A 661 6.47 -16.49 47.55
C ARG A 661 6.20 -17.35 46.31
N ILE A 662 5.33 -18.35 46.39
CA ILE A 662 4.92 -19.16 45.23
C ILE A 662 4.15 -18.30 44.21
N ALA A 663 3.23 -17.44 44.67
CA ALA A 663 2.50 -16.52 43.81
C ALA A 663 3.43 -15.52 43.09
N ALA A 664 4.47 -15.01 43.78
CA ALA A 664 5.47 -14.14 43.16
C ALA A 664 6.26 -14.84 42.03
N VAL A 665 6.62 -16.11 42.20
CA VAL A 665 7.26 -16.92 41.14
C VAL A 665 6.32 -17.12 39.95
N PHE A 666 5.03 -17.37 40.20
CA PHE A 666 4.03 -17.49 39.13
C PHE A 666 3.83 -16.17 38.36
N ALA A 667 3.82 -15.02 39.05
CA ALA A 667 3.76 -13.70 38.43
C ALA A 667 4.97 -13.42 37.52
N VAL A 668 6.19 -13.78 37.96
CA VAL A 668 7.39 -13.71 37.10
C VAL A 668 7.23 -14.59 35.86
N LEU A 669 6.72 -15.81 36.02
CA LEU A 669 6.52 -16.73 34.89
C LEU A 669 5.49 -16.19 33.89
N CYS A 670 4.41 -15.57 34.35
CA CYS A 670 3.44 -14.89 33.48
C CYS A 670 4.06 -13.71 32.71
N ALA A 671 4.84 -12.87 33.40
CA ALA A 671 5.53 -11.74 32.77
C ALA A 671 6.60 -12.21 31.76
N LEU A 672 7.30 -13.33 32.03
CA LEU A 672 8.23 -13.95 31.08
C LEU A 672 7.51 -14.44 29.82
N VAL A 673 6.33 -15.05 29.95
CA VAL A 673 5.52 -15.45 28.79
C VAL A 673 5.11 -14.23 27.96
N ALA A 674 4.62 -13.16 28.60
CA ALA A 674 4.25 -11.92 27.91
C ALA A 674 5.44 -11.28 27.17
N GLY A 675 6.61 -11.15 27.83
CA GLY A 675 7.82 -10.59 27.22
C GLY A 675 8.43 -11.47 26.11
N CYS A 676 8.29 -12.79 26.19
CA CYS A 676 8.80 -13.70 25.16
C CYS A 676 7.88 -13.87 23.94
N LEU A 677 6.57 -13.58 24.04
CA LEU A 677 5.61 -13.89 22.97
C LEU A 677 5.94 -13.23 21.60
N PRO A 678 6.38 -11.96 21.52
CA PRO A 678 6.78 -11.35 20.24
C PRO A 678 8.20 -11.76 19.77
N LEU A 679 8.91 -12.64 20.48
CA LEU A 679 10.14 -13.29 19.95
C LEU A 679 9.81 -14.47 19.02
N PHE A 680 8.64 -15.11 19.20
CA PHE A 680 8.21 -16.25 18.38
C PHE A 680 7.56 -15.80 17.07
N HIS A 681 6.93 -14.62 17.06
CA HIS A 681 6.35 -13.99 15.88
C HIS A 681 7.42 -13.16 15.16
N LYS A 682 7.89 -13.65 14.01
CA LYS A 682 8.97 -13.01 13.24
C LYS A 682 8.57 -11.61 12.77
N GLY A 683 9.11 -10.57 13.41
CA GLY A 683 9.10 -9.20 12.90
C GLY A 683 8.50 -8.16 13.84
N GLU A 684 7.71 -8.56 14.84
CA GLU A 684 6.90 -7.63 15.65
C GLU A 684 7.75 -6.62 16.44
N TYR A 685 8.89 -7.05 17.00
CA TYR A 685 9.85 -6.15 17.66
C TYR A 685 10.61 -5.23 16.69
N SER A 686 10.76 -5.60 15.43
CA SER A 686 11.47 -4.80 14.40
C SER A 686 10.57 -3.77 13.69
N ALA A 687 9.27 -3.74 13.99
CA ALA A 687 8.34 -2.77 13.41
C ALA A 687 8.71 -1.30 13.75
N SER A 688 9.37 -1.06 14.88
CA SER A 688 9.71 0.28 15.41
C SER A 688 11.08 0.29 16.08
N PRO A 689 11.87 1.38 15.98
CA PRO A 689 13.19 1.48 16.62
C PRO A 689 13.10 1.63 18.14
N LEU A 690 11.89 1.84 18.69
CA LEU A 690 11.63 1.79 20.13
C LEU A 690 11.46 0.36 20.66
N CYS A 691 11.43 -0.63 19.76
CA CYS A 691 11.37 -2.06 20.06
C CYS A 691 10.13 -2.48 20.86
N LEU A 692 9.02 -1.74 20.68
CA LEU A 692 7.70 -2.11 21.17
C LEU A 692 6.82 -2.45 19.97
N PRO A 693 5.89 -3.42 20.09
CA PRO A 693 4.88 -3.66 19.07
C PRO A 693 3.90 -2.47 19.02
N PHE A 694 4.08 -1.59 18.04
CA PHE A 694 3.17 -0.46 17.82
C PHE A 694 1.99 -0.86 16.91
N PRO A 695 0.81 -0.25 17.08
CA PRO A 695 -0.43 -0.58 16.35
C PRO A 695 -0.44 -0.10 14.88
N THR A 696 0.72 0.04 14.24
CA THR A 696 0.86 0.59 12.89
C THR A 696 0.64 -0.47 11.80
N GLY A 697 -0.62 -0.74 11.50
CA GLY A 697 -1.09 -1.38 10.26
C GLY A 697 -1.02 -2.91 10.19
N GLU A 698 -0.05 -3.57 10.81
CA GLU A 698 0.04 -5.04 10.79
C GLU A 698 -0.89 -5.69 11.84
N THR A 699 -1.66 -6.70 11.41
CA THR A 699 -2.73 -7.28 12.25
C THR A 699 -2.28 -8.01 13.53
N PRO A 700 -1.13 -8.72 13.60
CA PRO A 700 -0.80 -9.47 14.82
C PRO A 700 -0.19 -8.57 15.92
N SER A 701 0.64 -7.58 15.56
CA SER A 701 1.26 -6.66 16.53
C SER A 701 0.23 -5.75 17.21
N LEU A 702 -0.75 -5.23 16.44
CA LEU A 702 -1.93 -4.56 16.98
C LEU A 702 -2.68 -5.44 17.99
N GLY A 703 -2.94 -6.70 17.62
CA GLY A 703 -3.64 -7.67 18.48
C GLY A 703 -2.90 -7.98 19.79
N PHE A 704 -1.58 -8.13 19.74
CA PHE A 704 -0.74 -8.31 20.92
C PHE A 704 -0.84 -7.11 21.88
N THR A 705 -0.63 -5.89 21.39
CA THR A 705 -0.60 -4.69 22.23
C THR A 705 -1.96 -4.38 22.84
N VAL A 706 -3.04 -4.60 22.10
CA VAL A 706 -4.42 -4.51 22.62
C VAL A 706 -4.66 -5.55 23.73
N THR A 707 -4.17 -6.78 23.56
CA THR A 707 -4.28 -7.84 24.58
C THR A 707 -3.53 -7.48 25.86
N LEU A 708 -2.31 -6.92 25.73
CA LEU A 708 -1.49 -6.47 26.85
C LEU A 708 -2.18 -5.32 27.63
N VAL A 709 -2.77 -4.36 26.91
CA VAL A 709 -3.48 -3.23 27.52
C VAL A 709 -4.76 -3.69 28.24
N LEU A 710 -5.51 -4.65 27.68
CA LEU A 710 -6.67 -5.25 28.33
C LEU A 710 -6.31 -6.02 29.60
N LEU A 711 -5.21 -6.79 29.59
CA LEU A 711 -4.71 -7.53 30.76
C LEU A 711 -4.36 -6.59 31.92
N ASN A 712 -3.64 -5.50 31.62
CA ASN A 712 -3.29 -4.48 32.61
C ASN A 712 -4.51 -3.71 33.13
N SER A 713 -5.45 -3.37 32.25
CA SER A 713 -6.73 -2.74 32.64
C SER A 713 -7.53 -3.62 33.61
N LEU A 714 -7.57 -4.94 33.36
CA LEU A 714 -8.18 -5.90 34.27
C LEU A 714 -7.44 -5.98 35.62
N ALA A 715 -6.10 -5.96 35.61
CA ALA A 715 -5.30 -5.94 36.84
C ALA A 715 -5.57 -4.68 37.69
N PHE A 716 -5.65 -3.49 37.08
CA PHE A 716 -6.02 -2.26 37.78
C PHE A 716 -7.45 -2.29 38.35
N LEU A 717 -8.43 -2.82 37.59
CA LEU A 717 -9.81 -3.00 38.08
C LEU A 717 -9.86 -3.94 39.28
N LEU A 718 -9.15 -5.07 39.23
CA LEU A 718 -9.07 -6.01 40.36
C LEU A 718 -8.39 -5.37 41.58
N MET A 719 -7.29 -4.63 41.39
CA MET A 719 -6.62 -3.89 42.46
C MET A 719 -7.55 -2.86 43.12
N ALA A 720 -8.30 -2.09 42.32
CA ALA A 720 -9.28 -1.12 42.80
C ALA A 720 -10.37 -1.79 43.66
N VAL A 721 -11.01 -2.85 43.16
CA VAL A 721 -12.06 -3.59 43.90
C VAL A 721 -11.53 -4.15 45.23
N ILE A 722 -10.31 -4.69 45.24
CA ILE A 722 -9.66 -5.20 46.47
C ILE A 722 -9.40 -4.05 47.45
N TYR A 723 -8.93 -2.89 46.98
CA TYR A 723 -8.59 -1.75 47.85
C TYR A 723 -9.83 -1.01 48.37
N THR A 724 -10.89 -0.86 47.58
CA THR A 724 -12.18 -0.36 48.07
C THR A 724 -12.73 -1.27 49.16
N LYS A 725 -12.71 -2.60 48.95
CA LYS A 725 -13.15 -3.56 49.98
C LYS A 725 -12.31 -3.49 51.25
N LEU A 726 -10.99 -3.30 51.13
CA LEU A 726 -10.10 -3.09 52.27
C LEU A 726 -10.47 -1.80 53.04
N TYR A 727 -10.66 -0.69 52.34
CA TYR A 727 -10.98 0.60 52.97
C TYR A 727 -12.32 0.56 53.70
N CYS A 728 -13.39 0.07 53.06
CA CYS A 728 -14.72 -0.09 53.68
C CYS A 728 -14.77 -1.16 54.80
N THR A 729 -13.69 -1.92 55.00
CA THR A 729 -13.50 -2.79 56.17
C THR A 729 -12.78 -2.04 57.30
N LEU A 730 -11.75 -1.25 56.98
CA LEU A 730 -10.98 -0.45 57.94
C LEU A 730 -11.78 0.73 58.52
N GLU A 731 -12.65 1.35 57.73
CA GLU A 731 -13.51 2.48 58.12
C GLU A 731 -14.54 2.14 59.22
N LYS A 732 -14.55 0.90 59.71
CA LYS A 732 -15.40 0.43 60.82
C LYS A 732 -14.66 0.27 62.15
N GLU A 733 -13.32 0.40 62.18
CA GLU A 733 -12.49 0.20 63.37
C GLU A 733 -11.35 1.23 63.42
N ASP A 734 -11.30 2.07 64.47
CA ASP A 734 -10.32 3.16 64.62
C ASP A 734 -8.88 2.66 64.78
N LEU A 735 -8.16 2.57 63.66
CA LEU A 735 -6.76 2.12 63.57
C LEU A 735 -5.78 3.30 63.40
N SER A 736 -5.87 4.29 64.31
CA SER A 736 -5.06 5.51 64.31
C SER A 736 -3.57 5.29 64.62
N GLU A 737 -3.23 4.36 65.51
CA GLU A 737 -1.86 4.16 66.03
C GLU A 737 -1.21 2.83 65.60
N ASN A 738 -1.20 2.51 64.30
CA ASN A 738 -0.65 1.23 63.83
C ASN A 738 0.33 1.35 62.65
N SER A 739 1.56 0.81 62.82
CA SER A 739 2.65 0.96 61.84
C SER A 739 2.37 0.29 60.47
N GLN A 740 1.33 -0.54 60.38
CA GLN A 740 0.86 -1.12 59.11
C GLN A 740 0.10 -0.11 58.23
N ALA A 741 -0.58 0.88 58.83
CA ALA A 741 -1.41 1.85 58.10
C ALA A 741 -0.59 2.66 57.08
N SER A 742 0.66 3.02 57.43
CA SER A 742 1.62 3.66 56.52
C SER A 742 1.87 2.85 55.24
N MET A 743 1.97 1.52 55.36
CA MET A 743 2.20 0.64 54.21
C MET A 743 0.95 0.50 53.33
N ILE A 744 -0.24 0.49 53.93
CA ILE A 744 -1.52 0.44 53.20
C ILE A 744 -1.69 1.74 52.39
N LYS A 745 -1.48 2.90 53.02
CA LYS A 745 -1.50 4.21 52.35
C LYS A 745 -0.46 4.30 51.23
N HIS A 746 0.78 3.82 51.46
CA HIS A 746 1.81 3.84 50.43
C HIS A 746 1.47 2.96 49.20
N VAL A 747 0.97 1.74 49.40
CA VAL A 747 0.56 0.89 48.26
C VAL A 747 -0.67 1.45 47.54
N ALA A 748 -1.58 2.15 48.25
CA ALA A 748 -2.68 2.87 47.60
C ALA A 748 -2.17 3.99 46.68
N TRP A 749 -1.16 4.76 47.12
CA TRP A 749 -0.50 5.77 46.29
C TRP A 749 0.16 5.17 45.05
N LEU A 750 0.83 4.01 45.17
CA LEU A 750 1.38 3.31 44.01
C LEU A 750 0.28 2.88 43.03
N ILE A 751 -0.81 2.25 43.49
CA ILE A 751 -1.94 1.86 42.62
C ILE A 751 -2.50 3.08 41.86
N PHE A 752 -2.68 4.20 42.56
CA PHE A 752 -3.18 5.45 41.98
C PHE A 752 -2.26 6.03 40.92
N THR A 753 -0.96 6.17 41.18
CA THR A 753 -0.02 6.76 40.22
C THR A 753 0.23 5.86 39.00
N ASN A 754 0.37 4.55 39.20
CA ASN A 754 0.58 3.62 38.08
C ASN A 754 -0.65 3.57 37.17
N CYS A 755 -1.86 3.65 37.74
CA CYS A 755 -3.10 3.74 36.96
C CYS A 755 -3.17 5.04 36.13
N ILE A 756 -2.87 6.20 36.74
CA ILE A 756 -2.94 7.50 36.05
C ILE A 756 -1.97 7.58 34.86
N PHE A 757 -0.73 7.13 35.03
CA PHE A 757 0.26 7.17 33.94
C PHE A 757 0.03 6.09 32.87
N PHE A 758 -0.71 5.03 33.18
CA PHE A 758 -1.12 4.02 32.21
C PHE A 758 -2.25 4.51 31.27
N CYS A 759 -3.17 5.35 31.75
CA CYS A 759 -4.33 5.82 30.97
C CYS A 759 -3.98 6.42 29.59
N PRO A 760 -2.98 7.32 29.43
CA PRO A 760 -2.57 7.81 28.12
C PRO A 760 -2.04 6.72 27.18
N VAL A 761 -1.22 5.80 27.70
CA VAL A 761 -0.64 4.69 26.92
C VAL A 761 -1.74 3.74 26.42
N ALA A 762 -2.73 3.44 27.28
CA ALA A 762 -3.89 2.67 26.92
C ALA A 762 -4.74 3.36 25.82
N PHE A 763 -5.03 4.66 25.98
CA PHE A 763 -5.81 5.44 25.01
C PHE A 763 -5.18 5.40 23.60
N PHE A 764 -3.88 5.71 23.48
CA PHE A 764 -3.21 5.70 22.18
C PHE A 764 -3.01 4.29 21.59
N SER A 765 -3.01 3.25 22.43
CA SER A 765 -3.02 1.86 21.95
C SER A 765 -4.36 1.42 21.36
N PHE A 766 -5.48 1.99 21.83
CA PHE A 766 -6.81 1.73 21.27
C PHE A 766 -7.20 2.67 20.12
N ALA A 767 -6.63 3.88 20.03
CA ALA A 767 -7.05 4.88 19.04
C ALA A 767 -7.08 4.37 17.59
N PRO A 768 -6.11 3.55 17.09
CA PRO A 768 -6.16 3.01 15.72
C PRO A 768 -7.29 2.01 15.43
N LEU A 769 -7.96 1.47 16.45
CA LEU A 769 -9.18 0.67 16.29
C LEU A 769 -10.45 1.53 16.16
N ILE A 770 -10.36 2.83 16.45
CA ILE A 770 -11.48 3.77 16.43
C ILE A 770 -11.35 4.65 15.19
N THR A 771 -12.07 4.28 14.12
CA THR A 771 -12.00 4.90 12.78
C THR A 771 -12.38 6.39 12.72
N ALA A 772 -12.70 7.01 13.86
CA ALA A 772 -13.04 8.43 14.00
C ALA A 772 -11.92 9.27 14.65
N ILE A 773 -10.76 8.69 15.01
CA ILE A 773 -9.69 9.39 15.73
C ILE A 773 -8.33 9.19 15.04
N SER A 774 -8.01 10.08 14.09
CA SER A 774 -6.69 10.16 13.44
C SER A 774 -5.66 10.83 14.35
N VAL A 775 -4.94 10.05 15.15
CA VAL A 775 -3.84 10.56 15.99
C VAL A 775 -2.54 10.67 15.18
N SER A 776 -1.84 11.81 15.26
CA SER A 776 -0.48 11.92 14.69
C SER A 776 0.48 10.91 15.33
N PRO A 777 1.22 10.11 14.53
CA PRO A 777 2.23 9.17 15.02
C PRO A 777 3.29 9.80 15.94
N GLU A 778 3.57 11.09 15.80
CA GLU A 778 4.51 11.84 16.65
C GLU A 778 4.00 11.99 18.09
N ILE A 779 2.69 12.19 18.26
CA ILE A 779 2.05 12.27 19.57
C ILE A 779 2.09 10.89 20.24
N MET A 780 1.73 9.83 19.51
CA MET A 780 1.80 8.45 20.02
C MET A 780 3.22 8.06 20.44
N LYS A 781 4.23 8.42 19.63
CA LYS A 781 5.66 8.24 19.96
C LYS A 781 6.05 8.98 21.24
N SER A 782 5.72 10.27 21.31
CA SER A 782 6.10 11.14 22.44
C SER A 782 5.46 10.72 23.75
N VAL A 783 4.15 10.39 23.73
CA VAL A 783 3.42 9.92 24.91
C VAL A 783 3.94 8.57 25.37
N THR A 784 4.22 7.63 24.45
CA THR A 784 4.77 6.32 24.84
C THR A 784 6.17 6.45 25.44
N LEU A 785 7.05 7.25 24.85
CA LEU A 785 8.41 7.50 25.36
C LEU A 785 8.42 8.11 26.79
N ILE A 786 7.43 8.93 27.13
CA ILE A 786 7.37 9.61 28.43
C ILE A 786 6.58 8.78 29.45
N PHE A 787 5.33 8.41 29.16
CA PHE A 787 4.41 7.87 30.16
C PHE A 787 4.63 6.39 30.48
N PHE A 788 5.11 5.58 29.53
CA PHE A 788 5.36 4.15 29.77
C PHE A 788 6.45 3.89 30.83
N PRO A 789 7.63 4.56 30.83
CA PRO A 789 8.63 4.38 31.89
C PRO A 789 8.42 5.27 33.13
N LEU A 790 7.54 6.29 33.08
CA LEU A 790 7.37 7.26 34.19
C LEU A 790 7.03 6.63 35.56
N PRO A 791 6.21 5.56 35.68
CA PRO A 791 5.98 4.90 36.97
C PRO A 791 7.26 4.33 37.58
N ALA A 792 8.18 3.77 36.78
CA ALA A 792 9.43 3.20 37.27
C ALA A 792 10.37 4.24 37.90
N CYS A 793 10.25 5.51 37.47
CA CYS A 793 10.91 6.67 38.06
C CYS A 793 10.22 7.12 39.37
N LEU A 794 8.89 7.28 39.37
CA LEU A 794 8.17 7.88 40.51
C LEU A 794 7.90 6.91 41.66
N ASN A 795 7.70 5.62 41.39
CA ASN A 795 7.45 4.58 42.40
C ASN A 795 8.47 4.55 43.56
N PRO A 796 9.79 4.49 43.32
CA PRO A 796 10.78 4.49 44.40
C PRO A 796 10.93 5.87 45.07
N VAL A 797 10.72 6.98 44.34
CA VAL A 797 10.72 8.34 44.90
C VAL A 797 9.61 8.49 45.96
N LEU A 798 8.41 7.99 45.64
CA LEU A 798 7.27 7.97 46.58
C LEU A 798 7.57 7.11 47.84
N TYR A 799 8.33 6.02 47.71
CA TYR A 799 8.75 5.21 48.86
C TYR A 799 9.81 5.93 49.71
N VAL A 800 10.82 6.53 49.08
CA VAL A 800 11.96 7.19 49.76
C VAL A 800 11.53 8.41 50.56
N PHE A 801 10.65 9.26 50.01
CA PHE A 801 10.25 10.51 50.66
C PHE A 801 9.03 10.38 51.59
N PHE A 802 8.01 9.59 51.22
CA PHE A 802 6.72 9.58 51.93
C PHE A 802 6.49 8.35 52.82
N ASN A 803 7.36 7.34 52.81
CA ASN A 803 7.24 6.19 53.72
C ASN A 803 8.20 6.31 54.91
N PRO A 804 7.72 6.58 56.16
CA PRO A 804 8.58 6.70 57.33
C PRO A 804 9.45 5.47 57.59
N LYS A 805 9.04 4.26 57.17
CA LYS A 805 9.84 3.03 57.32
C LYS A 805 11.14 3.03 56.49
N PHE A 806 11.19 3.76 55.38
CA PHE A 806 12.45 3.95 54.65
C PHE A 806 13.49 4.69 55.51
N LYS A 807 13.06 5.66 56.34
CA LYS A 807 13.93 6.41 57.25
C LYS A 807 14.47 5.57 58.42
N GLU A 808 13.87 4.40 58.68
CA GLU A 808 14.34 3.41 59.66
C GLU A 808 15.35 2.45 59.00
N ASP A 809 14.98 1.88 57.85
CA ASP A 809 15.86 1.00 57.06
C ASP A 809 17.14 1.71 56.61
N TRP A 810 17.06 3.00 56.25
CA TRP A 810 18.21 3.83 55.91
C TRP A 810 19.17 4.04 57.10
N LYS A 811 18.66 4.13 58.33
CA LYS A 811 19.51 4.19 59.54
C LYS A 811 20.24 2.86 59.75
N LEU A 812 19.56 1.72 59.55
CA LEU A 812 20.16 0.39 59.66
C LEU A 812 21.26 0.17 58.60
N LEU A 813 20.99 0.53 57.34
CA LEU A 813 21.99 0.48 56.27
C LEU A 813 23.19 1.39 56.59
N ARG A 814 22.95 2.64 57.01
CA ARG A 814 24.02 3.57 57.40
C ARG A 814 24.85 3.04 58.57
N TRP A 815 24.22 2.44 59.58
CA TRP A 815 24.91 1.80 60.71
C TRP A 815 25.82 0.67 60.24
N HIS A 816 25.32 -0.25 59.40
CA HIS A 816 26.13 -1.33 58.82
C HIS A 816 27.31 -0.80 57.99
N ILE A 817 27.12 0.24 57.17
CA ILE A 817 28.19 0.89 56.41
C ILE A 817 29.24 1.50 57.36
N THR A 818 28.82 2.25 58.39
CA THR A 818 29.77 2.82 59.37
C THR A 818 30.52 1.75 60.16
N LYS A 819 29.86 0.65 60.53
CA LYS A 819 30.48 -0.45 61.28
C LYS A 819 31.50 -1.23 60.43
N LYS A 820 31.32 -1.29 59.11
CA LYS A 820 32.27 -1.90 58.17
C LYS A 820 33.57 -1.10 57.99
N ASN A 821 33.57 0.19 58.35
CA ASN A 821 34.75 1.06 58.31
C ASN A 821 35.45 1.20 59.68
N GLY A 822 34.96 0.52 60.73
CA GLY A 822 35.44 0.66 62.10
C GLY A 822 36.40 -0.44 62.57
N THR A 823 37.69 -0.31 62.22
CA THR A 823 38.88 -0.94 62.85
C THR A 823 38.96 -2.47 63.01
N GLY A 824 40.17 -3.00 62.76
CA GLY A 824 40.69 -4.17 63.50
C GLY A 824 40.82 -5.47 62.71
N THR A 825 42.07 -5.84 62.40
CA THR A 825 42.41 -7.18 61.89
C THR A 825 42.31 -8.23 62.99
N ALA A 826 41.38 -9.17 62.85
CA ALA A 826 41.38 -10.43 63.62
C ALA A 826 41.03 -11.59 62.68
N THR A 827 41.99 -12.47 62.42
CA THR A 827 41.80 -13.72 61.67
C THR A 827 41.31 -14.82 62.61
N VAL A 828 40.33 -15.62 62.18
CA VAL A 828 40.32 -17.10 62.30
C VAL A 828 39.10 -17.69 61.59
N ASN A 829 39.22 -18.98 61.25
CA ASN A 829 38.37 -19.79 60.38
C ASN A 829 36.86 -19.82 60.68
N THR A 830 36.12 -20.15 59.63
CA THR A 830 34.74 -20.66 59.65
C THR A 830 34.59 -21.95 60.47
N GLN A 831 33.66 -21.98 61.43
CA GLN A 831 32.84 -23.17 61.77
C GLN A 831 31.71 -22.81 62.76
N GLY A 832 30.63 -23.59 62.75
CA GLY A 832 29.61 -23.59 63.82
C GLY A 832 28.46 -22.59 63.63
N GLY A 833 27.23 -23.06 63.88
CA GLY A 833 26.03 -22.22 63.85
C GLY A 833 25.85 -21.38 65.11
N CYS A 834 25.06 -20.31 65.02
CA CYS A 834 24.68 -19.48 66.16
C CYS A 834 23.22 -19.74 66.54
N GLY A 835 22.97 -20.07 67.80
CA GLY A 835 21.64 -20.17 68.38
C GLY A 835 21.72 -20.00 69.89
N THR A 836 20.90 -19.08 70.43
CA THR A 836 20.75 -18.72 71.87
C THR A 836 22.02 -18.21 72.57
N GLN A 837 22.00 -17.24 73.49
CA GLN A 837 20.95 -16.34 73.99
C GLN A 837 21.61 -14.92 74.15
N ASP A 838 20.90 -13.81 74.34
CA ASP A 838 20.37 -13.45 75.66
C ASP A 838 19.30 -12.33 75.64
N PHE A 839 18.70 -12.12 76.82
CA PHE A 839 17.52 -11.30 77.08
C PHE A 839 17.70 -9.78 76.86
N TYR A 840 16.60 -9.15 76.45
CA TYR A 840 16.12 -7.92 77.09
C TYR A 840 14.60 -8.00 77.24
N TYR A 841 14.09 -7.83 78.46
CA TYR A 841 12.67 -7.57 78.70
C TYR A 841 12.46 -6.06 78.70
N ASP A 842 11.52 -5.58 77.90
CA ASP A 842 10.94 -4.25 78.06
C ASP A 842 9.64 -4.42 78.88
N CYS A 843 9.62 -3.89 80.10
CA CYS A 843 8.53 -4.13 81.05
C CYS A 843 7.63 -2.90 81.11
N GLY A 844 6.47 -2.99 80.45
CA GLY A 844 5.52 -1.88 80.36
C GLY A 844 4.94 -1.46 81.71
N MET A 845 4.71 -0.15 81.86
CA MET A 845 4.04 0.43 83.03
C MET A 845 2.59 -0.09 83.15
N TYR A 846 2.32 -0.84 84.21
CA TYR A 846 0.98 -0.94 84.81
C TYR A 846 1.01 -0.30 86.19
N THR A 847 0.07 0.62 86.45
CA THR A 847 -0.11 1.26 87.75
C THR A 847 -1.05 0.46 88.65
N HIS A 848 -0.94 0.68 89.97
CA HIS A 848 -1.76 0.11 91.05
C HIS A 848 -1.63 -1.40 91.33
N LEU A 849 -0.91 -1.76 92.39
CA LEU A 849 -1.54 -2.07 93.69
C LEU A 849 -0.51 -2.08 94.84
N GLN A 850 -0.98 -2.28 96.08
CA GLN A 850 -0.24 -2.04 97.33
C GLN A 850 0.41 -3.33 97.89
N GLY A 851 1.58 -3.23 98.56
CA GLY A 851 2.04 -4.28 99.47
C GLY A 851 3.55 -4.33 99.78
N ASN A 852 3.92 -4.03 101.03
CA ASN A 852 5.10 -4.42 101.83
C ASN A 852 6.37 -5.03 101.19
N LEU A 853 7.53 -4.46 101.60
CA LEU A 853 8.71 -5.10 102.24
C LEU A 853 8.98 -6.61 101.96
N THR A 854 10.20 -7.07 101.64
CA THR A 854 11.47 -6.80 102.37
C THR A 854 12.76 -6.82 101.50
N MET A 855 13.88 -6.43 102.12
CA MET A 855 15.29 -6.74 101.74
C MET A 855 15.58 -8.28 101.74
N CYS A 856 16.75 -8.80 101.36
CA CYS A 856 18.11 -8.24 101.13
C CYS A 856 18.79 -8.95 99.91
N GLU A 857 20.10 -9.04 99.62
CA GLU A 857 21.39 -8.78 100.31
C GLU A 857 22.37 -7.95 99.42
N CYS A 858 23.66 -8.33 99.36
CA CYS A 858 24.71 -7.89 98.42
C CYS A 858 25.09 -6.39 98.30
N CYS A 859 24.62 -5.51 99.18
CA CYS A 859 25.17 -4.15 99.33
C CYS A 859 26.24 -4.03 100.43
N GLU A 860 27.22 -4.94 100.52
CA GLU A 860 28.33 -4.79 101.48
C GLU A 860 29.69 -5.38 101.02
N SER A 861 30.31 -4.79 99.99
CA SER A 861 31.76 -4.92 99.76
C SER A 861 32.34 -3.71 98.99
N LEU A 862 33.23 -2.96 99.65
CA LEU A 862 34.32 -2.10 99.15
C LEU A 862 34.13 -1.48 97.73
N LEU A 863 34.03 -0.17 97.52
CA LEU A 863 34.49 0.98 98.33
C LEU A 863 35.99 0.97 98.67
N ILE A 864 36.83 1.14 97.65
CA ILE A 864 38.24 1.65 97.60
C ILE A 864 38.59 1.66 96.09
N SER A 865 39.16 2.69 95.43
CA SER A 865 39.79 3.96 95.84
C SER A 865 39.43 5.16 94.89
N LYS A 866 39.83 6.38 95.27
CA LYS A 866 39.76 7.66 94.52
C LYS A 866 41.17 8.04 93.97
N PRO A 867 41.44 9.12 93.17
CA PRO A 867 40.62 10.33 92.91
C PRO A 867 40.60 10.99 91.48
N VAL A 868 39.47 11.62 91.15
CA VAL A 868 39.25 13.07 90.79
C VAL A 868 40.47 13.87 90.25
N PRO A 869 40.41 14.49 89.03
CA PRO A 869 39.62 15.73 88.77
C PRO A 869 38.67 15.65 87.55
N CYS A 870 37.58 16.41 87.36
CA CYS A 870 36.99 17.64 87.94
C CYS A 870 37.57 19.03 87.54
N LYS A 871 37.09 19.57 86.40
CA LYS A 871 36.52 20.93 86.20
C LYS A 871 35.90 21.00 84.78
N HIS A 872 34.58 21.12 84.61
CA HIS A 872 33.70 22.30 84.74
C HIS A 872 33.77 23.31 83.58
N LEU A 873 32.73 23.34 82.73
CA LEU A 873 31.93 24.49 82.25
C LEU A 873 30.69 23.87 81.52
N ILE A 874 29.42 24.10 81.91
CA ILE A 874 28.59 25.33 81.75
C ILE A 874 28.33 25.57 80.25
N LYS A 875 27.11 25.62 79.67
CA LYS A 875 25.69 25.74 80.10
C LYS A 875 24.81 25.14 78.96
N SER A 876 23.47 24.99 78.99
CA SER A 876 22.41 25.25 79.99
C SER A 876 21.14 24.44 79.66
N HIS A 877 20.32 24.25 80.68
CA HIS A 877 18.90 23.86 80.68
C HIS A 877 18.02 24.54 79.61
N SER A 878 16.94 23.84 79.23
CA SER A 878 15.75 24.38 78.55
C SER A 878 14.55 24.50 79.50
N CYS A 879 13.48 25.20 79.09
CA CYS A 879 12.38 25.78 79.91
C CYS A 879 12.79 27.10 80.60
N PRO A 880 11.93 28.14 80.67
CA PRO A 880 10.49 28.07 81.03
C PRO A 880 9.51 28.55 79.93
N ALA A 881 8.29 28.91 80.34
CA ALA A 881 7.15 29.31 79.49
C ALA A 881 6.76 30.81 79.67
N LEU A 882 5.59 31.19 79.11
CA LEU A 882 4.81 32.44 79.30
C LEU A 882 5.20 33.70 78.50
N THR A 883 4.47 33.92 77.41
CA THR A 883 3.61 35.10 77.08
C THR A 883 3.96 36.55 77.51
N VAL A 884 3.56 37.51 76.63
CA VAL A 884 3.21 38.95 76.86
C VAL A 884 4.27 40.04 76.49
N VAL A 885 4.08 40.70 75.30
CA VAL A 885 4.03 42.18 75.00
C VAL A 885 5.20 43.10 75.44
N PRO A 886 5.60 44.21 74.72
CA PRO A 886 5.41 44.65 73.32
C PRO A 886 6.72 45.10 72.58
N CYS A 887 6.56 45.72 71.41
CA CYS A 887 7.38 46.74 70.72
C CYS A 887 8.75 47.18 71.29
N GLN A 888 9.79 47.18 70.43
CA GLN A 888 10.33 48.46 69.87
C GLN A 888 11.27 48.29 68.65
N ARG A 889 11.21 49.26 67.73
CA ARG A 889 12.27 49.67 66.77
C ARG A 889 13.34 50.48 67.55
N PRO A 890 14.59 50.68 67.09
CA PRO A 890 14.85 51.35 65.79
C PRO A 890 16.17 50.99 65.05
N ASP A 891 16.37 51.69 63.91
CA ASP A 891 17.60 52.13 63.21
C ASP A 891 18.86 51.25 63.25
N GLY A 892 19.49 50.90 62.12
CA GLY A 892 20.22 51.79 61.20
C GLY A 892 21.71 51.34 61.18
N TYR A 893 22.60 51.63 60.25
CA TYR A 893 22.67 52.42 59.00
C TYR A 893 23.17 51.45 57.88
N TRP A 894 22.93 51.64 56.58
CA TRP A 894 23.67 52.52 55.64
C TRP A 894 25.22 52.45 55.78
N SER A 895 26.03 52.46 54.73
CA SER A 895 25.86 52.28 53.27
C SER A 895 27.23 52.43 52.61
N ASP A 896 27.56 51.74 51.52
CA ASP A 896 28.51 52.34 50.56
C ASP A 896 28.44 51.78 49.11
N CYS A 897 28.99 52.58 48.20
CA CYS A 897 28.95 52.61 46.72
C CYS A 897 29.05 51.28 45.93
N GLY A 898 28.50 51.18 44.70
CA GLY A 898 27.64 52.14 43.98
C GLY A 898 27.64 52.02 42.43
N THR A 899 26.67 52.69 41.78
CA THR A 899 26.52 52.93 40.31
C THR A 899 26.21 51.70 39.42
N GLN A 900 25.52 51.80 38.25
CA GLN A 900 25.10 52.94 37.41
C GLN A 900 23.61 52.86 36.96
N SER A 901 23.00 54.02 36.66
CA SER A 901 21.93 54.32 35.66
C SER A 901 20.75 53.35 35.36
N ALA A 902 19.49 53.78 35.23
CA ALA A 902 18.86 55.11 35.38
C ALA A 902 17.30 55.02 35.47
N HIS A 903 16.69 56.15 35.83
CA HIS A 903 15.24 56.50 35.89
C HIS A 903 14.44 56.29 34.58
N SER A 904 13.09 56.32 34.50
CA SER A 904 11.92 56.17 35.42
C SER A 904 10.62 56.14 34.54
N ASP A 905 9.34 56.39 34.90
CA ASP A 905 8.62 56.88 36.09
C ASP A 905 7.08 56.63 36.00
N TYR A 906 6.32 56.88 37.08
CA TYR A 906 4.83 57.03 37.18
C TYR A 906 3.91 55.82 36.80
N ALA A 907 2.73 55.59 37.41
CA ALA A 907 2.01 56.22 38.53
C ALA A 907 1.16 55.19 39.33
N ASP A 908 0.57 55.62 40.47
CA ASP A 908 -0.03 54.79 41.53
C ASP A 908 -1.60 54.68 41.51
N GLU A 909 -2.13 54.15 42.63
CA GLU A 909 -3.53 54.18 43.13
C GLU A 909 -4.51 53.10 42.59
N GLU A 910 -5.39 52.47 43.40
CA GLU A 910 -5.76 52.66 44.81
C GLU A 910 -6.30 51.36 45.49
N ASP A 911 -6.10 51.22 46.81
CA ASP A 911 -6.92 50.58 47.88
C ASP A 911 -7.70 49.23 47.77
N SER A 912 -8.10 48.54 48.87
CA SER A 912 -7.52 48.29 50.21
C SER A 912 -8.35 47.26 51.04
N PHE A 913 -7.73 46.60 52.05
CA PHE A 913 -8.31 45.76 53.15
C PHE A 913 -9.28 44.57 52.82
N VAL A 914 -9.61 43.61 53.72
CA VAL A 914 -8.82 42.66 54.56
C VAL A 914 -9.78 41.65 55.28
N SER A 915 -9.23 40.55 55.83
CA SER A 915 -9.78 39.64 56.86
C SER A 915 -10.97 38.70 56.56
N ASP A 916 -10.62 37.41 56.44
CA ASP A 916 -11.02 36.27 57.29
C ASP A 916 -12.46 35.72 57.44
N SER A 917 -12.45 34.38 57.48
CA SER A 917 -13.24 33.46 58.33
C SER A 917 -14.68 33.05 57.96
N SER A 918 -14.78 31.77 57.57
CA SER A 918 -15.59 30.70 58.18
C SER A 918 -17.12 30.81 58.38
N ASP A 919 -17.74 29.69 57.99
CA ASP A 919 -18.79 28.96 58.73
C ASP A 919 -20.29 29.36 58.69
N GLN A 920 -20.99 28.64 57.79
CA GLN A 920 -21.94 27.56 58.16
C GLN A 920 -23.45 27.87 58.37
N VAL A 921 -24.25 26.81 58.19
CA VAL A 921 -25.68 26.62 58.53
C VAL A 921 -26.69 27.58 57.83
N GLN A 922 -27.41 27.22 56.75
CA GLN A 922 -28.34 26.09 56.50
C GLN A 922 -29.72 26.20 57.19
N ALA A 923 -30.75 26.67 56.47
CA ALA A 923 -32.17 26.31 56.66
C ALA A 923 -33.08 26.81 55.51
N CYS A 924 -34.32 26.35 55.29
CA CYS A 924 -34.95 25.01 55.27
C CYS A 924 -36.42 25.16 54.80
N GLY A 925 -37.09 24.13 54.22
CA GLY A 925 -38.58 24.12 54.20
C GLY A 925 -39.38 23.59 52.99
N ARG A 926 -39.39 22.26 52.78
CA ARG A 926 -40.55 21.42 52.34
C ARG A 926 -41.52 21.85 51.19
N ALA A 927 -41.32 21.23 50.01
CA ALA A 927 -42.15 20.17 49.37
C ALA A 927 -43.63 20.35 48.92
N CYS A 928 -43.97 19.70 47.77
CA CYS A 928 -45.18 18.89 47.42
C CYS A 928 -46.00 19.19 46.12
N PHE A 929 -46.23 18.12 45.33
CA PHE A 929 -47.38 17.76 44.44
C PHE A 929 -47.73 18.48 43.08
N TYR A 930 -47.47 17.75 41.97
CA TYR A 930 -48.41 17.22 40.93
C TYR A 930 -49.11 18.05 39.79
N GLN A 931 -48.97 17.51 38.55
CA GLN A 931 -49.93 17.33 37.43
C GLN A 931 -50.51 18.46 36.49
N SER A 932 -49.89 18.57 35.29
CA SER A 932 -50.45 18.19 33.95
C SER A 932 -51.25 19.15 33.00
N ARG A 933 -51.08 18.88 31.68
CA ARG A 933 -51.81 19.33 30.44
C ARG A 933 -51.51 20.77 29.93
N GLY A 934 -51.50 21.06 28.62
CA GLY A 934 -51.78 20.22 27.42
C GLY A 934 -51.32 20.80 26.04
N PHE A 935 -51.77 20.17 24.94
CA PHE A 935 -51.39 20.35 23.50
C PHE A 935 -51.97 21.61 22.80
N PRO A 936 -51.52 22.01 21.57
CA PRO A 936 -51.82 21.34 20.27
C PRO A 936 -50.63 20.51 19.69
N LEU A 937 -50.73 19.48 18.81
CA LEU A 937 -51.65 19.08 17.72
C LEU A 937 -51.57 20.00 16.48
N VAL A 938 -51.43 19.54 15.22
CA VAL A 938 -51.48 18.20 14.55
C VAL A 938 -50.20 18.07 13.66
N ARG A 939 -49.78 17.00 12.94
CA ARG A 939 -50.34 15.72 12.44
C ARG A 939 -49.18 14.73 12.12
N TYR A 940 -49.48 13.47 11.82
CA TYR A 940 -48.54 12.44 11.31
C TYR A 940 -48.74 12.15 9.81
N ALA A 941 -47.71 11.58 9.17
CA ALA A 941 -47.84 10.65 8.05
C ALA A 941 -46.71 9.58 8.11
N TYR A 942 -47.06 8.31 7.96
CA TYR A 942 -46.13 7.17 7.84
C TYR A 942 -45.90 6.84 6.35
N ASN A 943 -44.74 6.26 6.00
CA ASN A 943 -44.70 4.94 5.33
C ASN A 943 -43.29 4.36 5.16
N ILE A 944 -43.14 3.11 5.59
CA ILE A 944 -42.15 2.12 5.10
C ILE A 944 -42.93 0.80 5.01
N PRO A 945 -43.01 0.16 3.83
CA PRO A 945 -42.54 -1.22 3.77
C PRO A 945 -41.96 -1.69 2.41
N ARG A 946 -40.86 -2.46 2.51
CA ARG A 946 -40.56 -3.73 1.78
C ARG A 946 -40.46 -3.70 0.23
N ILE A 947 -39.33 -4.12 -0.38
CA ILE A 947 -38.64 -5.44 -0.41
C ILE A 947 -39.29 -6.43 -1.41
N LYS A 948 -38.49 -6.78 -2.43
CA LYS A 948 -38.59 -7.94 -3.35
C LYS A 948 -39.73 -7.93 -4.38
N ASP A 949 -39.60 -8.65 -5.50
CA ASP A 949 -38.51 -9.59 -5.89
C ASP A 949 -37.36 -8.97 -6.71
#